data_AF-A0AA88MW56-F1
#
_entry.id   AF-A0AA88MW56-F1
#
_cell.length_a   1.000
_cell.length_b   1.000
_cell.length_c   1.000
_cell.angle_alpha   90.00
_cell.angle_beta   90.00
_cell.angle_gamma   90.00
#
_symmetry.space_group_name_H-M   'P 1'
#
loop_
_entity.id
_entity.type
_entity.pdbx_description
1 polymer ?
#
loop_
_entity_poly.entity_id
_entity_poly.type
_entity_poly.pdbx_seq_one_letter_code
_entity_poly.pdbx_strand_id
1 'polypeptide(L)'
;MMAEALPRSSWRSASVAEAFQGPDWLRNKVQSRQEICSSPQFIVDGATRLDICQGELADCWFLSPIASLSMNEHLLNQVVPQGQSFQNGYNGCFTFRFWQYGQWEQVKVDDLLPTKNNKLIYLSSHDRNEFWSSLLEKAYAKLKGGYRTLDMGLPHEAMVDMTGGVVETLVISSLPRDLAAFLGYLLSKGALINCANCQGPLEQKNAFGIVFRHAYSLTAVEKVETINGPVDLVRILNPWGNTEWEGPWSDTKGPEWNKVSAQEQKRLKRLNWDDGEFWMSVSDFRQNFEVMEVCHLTDCLSAPGSSLVPWSCMMQNGNWVPSISAGGSLPGALFWQNPQFYFTLSKVDITRPDSQKCSFVLALMQKNQRRRGVNLSIGLHVYPAHPKNTYLSPGDLNGLRPLLFSQYSCRREVVLRDSLPPGGYIIIPSTSEPNQEGSFLLRVLTEQGNTATPAAKPEPQDTPSIKEPSYPHQNAFPSPSSVRQLFEKHCSANGFCKPVHLFHLLTEALKGGVLAGSEKKLVLEHCKSLVVLTDSQDIAQLNWTEFQGLWDKIKRWTDIFLVFDKNKTQHLEYPEVGLALEAAGIPVDDFVKQLVGLRYTEPDMTISYIGFLYLMMKLETMIYKFHLHDVVGKGAISVNYKQWLHMTMYN
;
A
#
# COMPACT_ATOMS: atom_id res chain seq x y z
N MET A 1 29.58 -12.08 16.81
CA MET A 1 29.84 -13.49 16.49
C MET A 1 28.79 -13.90 15.47
N MET A 2 29.25 -14.28 14.29
CA MET A 2 28.48 -14.38 13.05
C MET A 2 27.37 -15.43 13.15
N ALA A 3 26.13 -15.05 12.84
CA ALA A 3 25.11 -16.00 12.42
C ALA A 3 25.25 -16.11 10.90
N GLU A 4 25.88 -17.19 10.45
CA GLU A 4 25.99 -17.56 9.05
C GLU A 4 24.59 -17.74 8.46
N ALA A 5 24.38 -17.12 7.30
CA ALA A 5 23.22 -17.36 6.47
C ALA A 5 23.20 -18.86 6.10
N LEU A 6 22.11 -19.54 6.46
CA LEU A 6 21.85 -20.90 5.98
C LEU A 6 21.88 -20.89 4.43
N PRO A 7 22.57 -21.85 3.79
CA PRO A 7 22.86 -21.80 2.37
C PRO A 7 21.60 -21.95 1.51
N ARG A 8 21.52 -21.13 0.46
CA ARG A 8 20.48 -21.11 -0.61
C ARG A 8 20.46 -22.37 -1.50
N SER A 9 20.95 -23.52 -1.03
CA SER A 9 21.14 -24.73 -1.83
C SER A 9 20.23 -25.87 -1.38
N SER A 10 18.91 -25.74 -1.62
CA SER A 10 18.01 -26.89 -1.76
C SER A 10 16.77 -26.66 -2.63
N TRP A 11 16.67 -25.52 -3.34
CA TRP A 11 15.53 -25.21 -4.23
C TRP A 11 15.90 -24.99 -5.70
N ARG A 12 16.99 -25.62 -6.17
CA ARG A 12 17.36 -25.64 -7.59
C ARG A 12 17.79 -27.03 -8.04
N SER A 13 16.83 -27.95 -8.10
CA SER A 13 16.93 -29.13 -8.96
C SER A 13 15.55 -29.75 -9.17
N ALA A 14 14.77 -29.13 -10.05
CA ALA A 14 13.77 -29.82 -10.85
C ALA A 14 13.56 -28.97 -12.12
N SER A 15 14.55 -28.99 -13.01
CA SER A 15 14.30 -28.74 -14.42
C SER A 15 13.46 -29.91 -14.93
N VAL A 16 12.16 -29.69 -15.06
CA VAL A 16 11.29 -30.49 -15.94
C VAL A 16 10.61 -29.50 -16.86
N ALA A 17 11.38 -29.01 -17.84
CA ALA A 17 10.82 -28.80 -19.15
C ALA A 17 10.60 -30.20 -19.75
N GLU A 18 9.47 -30.38 -20.43
CA GLU A 18 8.96 -31.64 -21.03
C GLU A 18 8.09 -32.52 -20.11
N ALA A 19 6.80 -32.14 -20.06
CA ALA A 19 5.61 -33.00 -20.19
C ALA A 19 4.42 -32.39 -19.42
N PHE A 20 3.99 -31.17 -19.76
CA PHE A 20 2.68 -30.68 -19.33
C PHE A 20 1.57 -31.28 -20.21
N GLN A 21 1.20 -32.53 -19.93
CA GLN A 21 -0.22 -32.85 -19.92
C GLN A 21 -0.76 -32.29 -18.60
N GLY A 22 -1.56 -31.23 -18.69
CA GLY A 22 -2.05 -30.50 -17.52
C GLY A 22 -2.92 -31.37 -16.61
N PRO A 23 -2.91 -31.16 -15.28
CA PRO A 23 -3.77 -31.91 -14.37
C PRO A 23 -5.24 -31.53 -14.57
N ASP A 24 -6.10 -32.53 -14.54
CA ASP A 24 -7.54 -32.51 -14.82
C ASP A 24 -8.37 -31.56 -13.93
N TRP A 25 -8.55 -30.31 -14.37
CA TRP A 25 -9.63 -29.41 -13.89
C TRP A 25 -10.99 -29.72 -14.52
N LEU A 26 -11.12 -30.87 -15.17
CA LEU A 26 -12.29 -31.27 -15.94
C LEU A 26 -13.41 -31.70 -14.99
N ARG A 27 -14.42 -30.82 -14.86
CA ARG A 27 -15.81 -30.99 -14.34
C ARG A 27 -16.20 -30.23 -13.06
N ASN A 28 -15.62 -29.06 -12.79
CA ASN A 28 -16.26 -28.14 -11.83
C ASN A 28 -17.50 -27.49 -12.47
N LYS A 29 -18.63 -27.49 -11.77
CA LYS A 29 -19.84 -26.77 -12.18
C LYS A 29 -20.01 -25.53 -11.31
N VAL A 30 -20.44 -24.45 -11.94
CA VAL A 30 -20.89 -23.26 -11.23
C VAL A 30 -22.40 -23.35 -11.11
N GLN A 31 -22.92 -23.37 -9.88
CA GLN A 31 -24.34 -23.58 -9.58
C GLN A 31 -24.85 -22.49 -8.66
N SER A 32 -26.14 -22.18 -8.79
CA SER A 32 -26.86 -21.30 -7.87
C SER A 32 -27.14 -22.03 -6.55
N ARG A 33 -27.34 -21.27 -5.47
CA ARG A 33 -27.63 -21.85 -4.15
C ARG A 33 -28.92 -22.66 -4.11
N GLN A 34 -29.92 -22.24 -4.89
CA GLN A 34 -31.20 -22.95 -5.01
C GLN A 34 -31.04 -24.36 -5.62
N GLU A 35 -29.96 -24.59 -6.38
CA GLU A 35 -29.63 -25.92 -6.94
C GLU A 35 -28.78 -26.77 -5.98
N ILE A 36 -28.16 -26.14 -4.97
CA ILE A 36 -27.29 -26.80 -3.99
C ILE A 36 -28.10 -27.22 -2.75
N CYS A 37 -29.03 -26.38 -2.29
CA CYS A 37 -29.86 -26.63 -1.12
C CYS A 37 -31.29 -26.11 -1.30
N SER A 38 -32.25 -26.77 -0.65
CA SER A 38 -33.69 -26.45 -0.71
C SER A 38 -34.10 -25.19 0.05
N SER A 39 -33.34 -24.77 1.08
CA SER A 39 -33.66 -23.60 1.91
C SER A 39 -32.41 -22.78 2.24
N PRO A 40 -31.81 -22.08 1.25
CA PRO A 40 -30.60 -21.32 1.48
C PRO A 40 -30.83 -20.13 2.43
N GLN A 41 -29.92 -19.93 3.36
CA GLN A 41 -29.88 -18.84 4.33
C GLN A 41 -28.54 -18.11 4.20
N PHE A 42 -28.56 -16.80 4.43
CA PHE A 42 -27.33 -16.02 4.34
C PHE A 42 -26.48 -16.31 5.58
N ILE A 43 -27.08 -16.09 6.75
CA ILE A 43 -26.53 -16.39 8.08
C ILE A 43 -27.59 -17.19 8.84
N VAL A 44 -27.18 -18.22 9.59
CA VAL A 44 -28.05 -19.03 10.47
C VAL A 44 -27.57 -18.86 11.90
N ASP A 45 -28.44 -18.41 12.81
CA ASP A 45 -28.13 -18.24 14.24
C ASP A 45 -26.90 -17.35 14.57
N GLY A 46 -26.60 -16.40 13.67
CA GLY A 46 -25.49 -15.45 13.78
C GLY A 46 -24.25 -15.94 13.04
N ALA A 47 -23.42 -15.00 12.57
CA ALA A 47 -22.22 -15.36 11.83
C ALA A 47 -21.10 -15.73 12.81
N THR A 48 -20.79 -17.01 12.91
CA THR A 48 -19.86 -17.57 13.89
C THR A 48 -18.63 -18.17 13.22
N ARG A 49 -17.63 -18.49 14.04
CA ARG A 49 -16.42 -19.21 13.59
C ARG A 49 -16.72 -20.61 13.05
N LEU A 50 -17.82 -21.24 13.47
CA LEU A 50 -18.20 -22.60 13.05
C LEU A 50 -18.62 -22.65 11.58
N ASP A 51 -18.90 -21.49 10.99
CA ASP A 51 -19.35 -21.33 9.62
C ASP A 51 -18.16 -21.32 8.63
N ILE A 52 -16.95 -21.55 9.14
CA ILE A 52 -15.67 -21.41 8.43
C ILE A 52 -14.97 -22.78 8.38
N CYS A 53 -15.33 -23.59 7.40
CA CYS A 53 -14.68 -24.84 7.08
C CYS A 53 -13.84 -24.70 5.80
N GLN A 54 -12.56 -25.06 5.87
CA GLN A 54 -11.66 -25.03 4.72
C GLN A 54 -12.07 -26.06 3.66
N GLY A 55 -12.01 -25.64 2.39
CA GLY A 55 -12.23 -26.51 1.24
C GLY A 55 -10.92 -27.08 0.66
N GLU A 56 -10.91 -27.37 -0.64
CA GLU A 56 -9.76 -27.89 -1.39
C GLU A 56 -8.67 -26.82 -1.66
N LEU A 57 -8.92 -25.55 -1.38
CA LEU A 57 -7.95 -24.46 -1.55
C LEU A 57 -7.05 -24.32 -0.32
N ALA A 58 -5.76 -24.07 -0.52
CA ALA A 58 -4.79 -23.83 0.54
C ALA A 58 -4.82 -22.37 1.02
N ASP A 59 -5.99 -21.86 1.39
CA ASP A 59 -6.22 -20.48 1.80
C ASP A 59 -6.52 -20.34 3.30
N CYS A 60 -6.06 -21.27 4.14
CA CYS A 60 -6.19 -21.19 5.60
C CYS A 60 -5.74 -19.85 6.20
N TRP A 61 -4.80 -19.17 5.53
CA TRP A 61 -4.34 -17.83 5.86
C TRP A 61 -5.45 -16.76 5.76
N PHE A 62 -6.43 -16.94 4.89
CA PHE A 62 -7.60 -16.08 4.72
C PHE A 62 -8.72 -16.46 5.69
N LEU A 63 -8.88 -17.74 6.02
CA LEU A 63 -9.92 -18.22 6.93
C LEU A 63 -9.66 -17.79 8.38
N SER A 64 -8.39 -17.82 8.82
CA SER A 64 -8.08 -17.56 10.22
C SER A 64 -8.46 -16.15 10.70
N PRO A 65 -8.25 -15.06 9.95
CA PRO A 65 -8.71 -13.74 10.36
C PRO A 65 -10.24 -13.62 10.38
N ILE A 66 -10.95 -14.33 9.49
CA ILE A 66 -12.42 -14.34 9.47
C ILE A 66 -12.96 -14.99 10.75
N ALA A 67 -12.33 -16.08 11.19
CA ALA A 67 -12.68 -16.70 12.47
C ALA A 67 -12.44 -15.74 13.64
N SER A 68 -11.32 -15.02 13.65
CA SER A 68 -11.07 -13.98 14.66
C SER A 68 -12.09 -12.84 14.62
N LEU A 69 -12.54 -12.45 13.43
CA LEU A 69 -13.55 -11.39 13.23
C LEU A 69 -14.94 -11.82 13.64
N SER A 70 -15.29 -13.10 13.50
CA SER A 70 -16.59 -13.61 13.95
C SER A 70 -16.81 -13.40 15.46
N MET A 71 -15.72 -13.28 16.23
CA MET A 71 -15.74 -12.97 17.66
C MET A 71 -15.92 -11.47 17.95
N ASN A 72 -15.86 -10.60 16.92
CA ASN A 72 -16.06 -9.16 17.01
C ASN A 72 -17.16 -8.73 16.03
N GLU A 73 -18.41 -8.77 16.50
CA GLU A 73 -19.60 -8.49 15.70
C GLU A 73 -19.54 -7.12 15.01
N HIS A 74 -18.97 -6.10 15.65
CA HIS A 74 -18.86 -4.76 15.05
C HIS A 74 -17.96 -4.77 13.81
N LEU A 75 -16.78 -5.38 13.90
CA LEU A 75 -15.86 -5.50 12.76
C LEU A 75 -16.42 -6.42 11.68
N LEU A 76 -17.06 -7.53 12.08
CA LEU A 76 -17.71 -8.44 11.14
C LEU A 76 -18.79 -7.71 10.33
N ASN A 77 -19.63 -6.90 10.98
CA ASN A 77 -20.65 -6.09 10.31
C ASN A 77 -20.07 -5.01 9.38
N GLN A 78 -18.81 -4.60 9.60
CA GLN A 78 -18.11 -3.76 8.62
C GLN A 78 -17.83 -4.54 7.34
N VAL A 79 -17.33 -5.77 7.44
CA VAL A 79 -17.00 -6.61 6.28
C VAL A 79 -18.24 -7.20 5.60
N VAL A 80 -19.19 -7.67 6.40
CA VAL A 80 -20.42 -8.36 6.01
C VAL A 80 -21.62 -7.48 6.43
N PRO A 81 -22.08 -6.57 5.56
CA PRO A 81 -23.23 -5.72 5.86
C PRO A 81 -24.48 -6.54 6.21
N GLN A 82 -25.19 -6.10 7.25
CA GLN A 82 -26.46 -6.69 7.66
C GLN A 82 -27.59 -6.43 6.65
N GLY A 83 -28.68 -7.19 6.76
CA GLY A 83 -29.88 -7.03 5.93
C GLY A 83 -29.84 -7.79 4.60
N GLN A 84 -28.80 -8.59 4.35
CA GLN A 84 -28.72 -9.49 3.21
C GLN A 84 -29.47 -10.79 3.51
N SER A 85 -30.28 -11.28 2.56
CA SER A 85 -31.12 -12.47 2.73
C SER A 85 -31.35 -13.15 1.39
N PHE A 86 -31.56 -14.47 1.41
CA PHE A 86 -32.04 -15.24 0.26
C PHE A 86 -33.56 -15.25 0.12
N GLN A 87 -34.29 -14.72 1.11
CA GLN A 87 -35.74 -14.64 1.13
C GLN A 87 -36.19 -13.22 0.86
N ASN A 88 -35.88 -12.31 1.79
CA ASN A 88 -36.41 -10.95 1.78
C ASN A 88 -35.52 -10.05 0.92
N GLY A 89 -36.08 -9.48 -0.14
CA GLY A 89 -35.35 -8.55 -1.01
C GLY A 89 -34.25 -9.19 -1.86
N TYR A 90 -34.28 -10.52 -2.03
CA TYR A 90 -33.29 -11.26 -2.81
C TYR A 90 -33.34 -10.88 -4.30
N ASN A 91 -32.18 -10.56 -4.85
CA ASN A 91 -31.97 -10.21 -6.26
C ASN A 91 -30.78 -10.94 -6.89
N GLY A 92 -30.31 -12.03 -6.26
CA GLY A 92 -29.14 -12.79 -6.70
C GLY A 92 -27.80 -12.08 -6.46
N CYS A 93 -27.75 -10.96 -5.74
CA CYS A 93 -26.53 -10.20 -5.49
C CYS A 93 -26.27 -9.99 -4.00
N PHE A 94 -25.02 -10.25 -3.59
CA PHE A 94 -24.51 -10.01 -2.25
C PHE A 94 -23.40 -8.98 -2.28
N THR A 95 -23.20 -8.31 -1.16
CA THR A 95 -22.26 -7.21 -0.98
C THR A 95 -21.37 -7.48 0.22
N PHE A 96 -20.08 -7.24 0.03
CA PHE A 96 -19.07 -7.25 1.09
C PHE A 96 -18.24 -5.97 1.02
N ARG A 97 -17.53 -5.63 2.10
CA ARG A 97 -16.60 -4.50 2.13
C ARG A 97 -15.23 -4.99 2.57
N PHE A 98 -14.20 -4.54 1.87
CA PHE A 98 -12.81 -4.82 2.22
C PHE A 98 -12.03 -3.53 2.28
N TRP A 99 -11.18 -3.39 3.29
CA TRP A 99 -10.28 -2.26 3.38
C TRP A 99 -9.15 -2.45 2.36
N GLN A 100 -8.97 -1.49 1.46
CA GLN A 100 -7.86 -1.44 0.50
C GLN A 100 -7.20 -0.06 0.58
N TYR A 101 -5.93 -0.05 0.97
CA TYR A 101 -5.05 1.13 0.88
C TYR A 101 -5.62 2.42 1.49
N GLY A 102 -6.29 2.30 2.64
CA GLY A 102 -6.86 3.45 3.37
C GLY A 102 -8.36 3.66 3.17
N GLN A 103 -9.02 2.86 2.34
CA GLN A 103 -10.44 3.02 2.01
C GLN A 103 -11.19 1.69 2.04
N TRP A 104 -12.46 1.73 2.46
CA TRP A 104 -13.34 0.58 2.36
C TRP A 104 -13.93 0.48 0.95
N GLU A 105 -13.60 -0.57 0.22
CA GLU A 105 -14.13 -0.87 -1.11
C GLU A 105 -15.28 -1.88 -1.02
N GLN A 106 -16.41 -1.53 -1.62
CA GLN A 106 -17.57 -2.42 -1.72
C GLN A 106 -17.41 -3.38 -2.89
N VAL A 107 -17.55 -4.68 -2.63
CA VAL A 107 -17.49 -5.73 -3.65
C VAL A 107 -18.84 -6.44 -3.72
N LYS A 108 -19.43 -6.41 -4.92
CA LYS A 108 -20.67 -7.13 -5.22
C LYS A 108 -20.37 -8.44 -5.93
N VAL A 109 -21.01 -9.52 -5.52
CA VAL A 109 -20.93 -10.84 -6.16
C VAL A 109 -22.32 -11.42 -6.35
N ASP A 110 -22.50 -12.16 -7.43
CA ASP A 110 -23.64 -13.06 -7.55
C ASP A 110 -23.48 -14.27 -6.62
N ASP A 111 -24.51 -15.10 -6.52
CA ASP A 111 -24.57 -16.25 -5.61
C ASP A 111 -24.19 -17.59 -6.26
N LEU A 112 -23.60 -17.55 -7.46
CA LEU A 112 -23.10 -18.76 -8.12
C LEU A 112 -21.78 -19.20 -7.49
N LEU A 113 -21.66 -20.45 -7.02
CA LEU A 113 -20.41 -20.93 -6.45
C LEU A 113 -19.83 -22.18 -7.11
N PRO A 114 -18.50 -22.33 -7.06
CA PRO A 114 -17.82 -23.52 -7.57
C PRO A 114 -18.23 -24.77 -6.79
N THR A 115 -18.65 -25.80 -7.52
CA THR A 115 -19.06 -27.08 -6.95
C THR A 115 -18.46 -28.25 -7.73
N LYS A 116 -18.32 -29.38 -7.03
CA LYS A 116 -17.96 -30.68 -7.57
C LYS A 116 -18.88 -31.71 -6.94
N ASN A 117 -19.59 -32.48 -7.76
CA ASN A 117 -20.62 -33.43 -7.31
C ASN A 117 -21.69 -32.76 -6.40
N ASN A 118 -22.15 -31.56 -6.77
CA ASN A 118 -23.11 -30.73 -6.02
C ASN A 118 -22.67 -30.37 -4.58
N LYS A 119 -21.37 -30.45 -4.27
CA LYS A 119 -20.78 -29.96 -3.02
C LYS A 119 -19.86 -28.80 -3.30
N LEU A 120 -19.80 -27.86 -2.36
CA LEU A 120 -18.83 -26.77 -2.42
C LEU A 120 -17.41 -27.33 -2.33
N ILE A 121 -16.52 -26.78 -3.15
CA ILE A 121 -15.10 -27.18 -3.19
C ILE A 121 -14.19 -26.22 -2.42
N TYR A 122 -14.68 -25.02 -2.08
CA TYR A 122 -13.94 -24.01 -1.32
C TYR A 122 -14.60 -23.81 0.04
N LEU A 123 -14.40 -22.65 0.68
CA LEU A 123 -14.92 -22.36 2.01
C LEU A 123 -16.43 -22.65 2.10
N SER A 124 -16.83 -23.37 3.15
CA SER A 124 -18.25 -23.68 3.44
C SER A 124 -18.54 -23.68 4.94
N SER A 125 -19.82 -23.63 5.32
CA SER A 125 -20.27 -23.83 6.70
C SER A 125 -20.56 -25.32 6.97
N HIS A 126 -20.49 -25.72 8.23
CA HIS A 126 -21.02 -27.02 8.67
C HIS A 126 -22.54 -27.11 8.44
N ASP A 127 -23.26 -25.99 8.54
CA ASP A 127 -24.67 -25.92 8.14
C ASP A 127 -24.77 -25.82 6.61
N ARG A 128 -25.43 -26.80 6.01
CA ARG A 128 -25.63 -26.87 4.56
C ARG A 128 -26.54 -25.78 4.00
N ASN A 129 -27.29 -25.11 4.85
CA ASN A 129 -28.16 -24.01 4.48
C ASN A 129 -27.44 -22.66 4.52
N GLU A 130 -26.26 -22.54 5.13
CA GLU A 130 -25.61 -21.25 5.37
C GLU A 130 -24.51 -20.94 4.35
N PHE A 131 -24.45 -19.68 3.87
CA PHE A 131 -23.61 -19.33 2.72
C PHE A 131 -22.83 -18.01 2.81
N TRP A 132 -22.94 -17.21 3.87
CA TRP A 132 -22.24 -15.93 3.97
C TRP A 132 -20.72 -16.07 3.82
N SER A 133 -20.14 -17.10 4.44
CA SER A 133 -18.69 -17.30 4.50
C SER A 133 -18.14 -17.69 3.12
N SER A 134 -18.81 -18.60 2.41
CA SER A 134 -18.44 -18.95 1.03
C SER A 134 -18.56 -17.75 0.06
N LEU A 135 -19.58 -16.92 0.24
CA LEU A 135 -19.78 -15.73 -0.59
C LEU A 135 -18.75 -14.63 -0.28
N LEU A 136 -18.32 -14.53 0.99
CA LEU A 136 -17.24 -13.65 1.42
C LEU A 136 -15.92 -14.05 0.75
N GLU A 137 -15.58 -15.33 0.74
CA GLU A 137 -14.41 -15.87 0.04
C GLU A 137 -14.47 -15.57 -1.46
N LYS A 138 -15.63 -15.77 -2.11
CA LYS A 138 -15.83 -15.41 -3.51
C LYS A 138 -15.62 -13.92 -3.76
N ALA A 139 -16.14 -13.05 -2.89
CA ALA A 139 -15.97 -11.61 -3.02
C ALA A 139 -14.50 -11.20 -2.86
N TYR A 140 -13.78 -11.82 -1.94
CA TYR A 140 -12.35 -11.59 -1.77
C TYR A 140 -11.54 -12.12 -2.97
N ALA A 141 -11.88 -13.30 -3.50
CA ALA A 141 -11.29 -13.82 -4.73
C ALA A 141 -11.50 -12.85 -5.88
N LYS A 142 -12.73 -12.33 -6.08
CA LYS A 142 -13.03 -11.30 -7.08
C LYS A 142 -12.19 -10.04 -6.87
N LEU A 143 -12.05 -9.58 -5.63
CA LEU A 143 -11.21 -8.43 -5.28
C LEU A 143 -9.74 -8.67 -5.66
N LYS A 144 -9.22 -9.89 -5.49
CA LYS A 144 -7.82 -10.25 -5.75
C LYS A 144 -7.53 -10.78 -7.15
N GLY A 145 -8.54 -10.87 -8.04
CA GLY A 145 -8.37 -11.29 -9.43
C GLY A 145 -8.71 -12.76 -9.72
N GLY A 146 -9.24 -13.50 -8.76
CA GLY A 146 -9.77 -14.87 -8.91
C GLY A 146 -9.34 -15.81 -7.77
N TYR A 147 -9.94 -16.99 -7.70
CA TYR A 147 -9.62 -17.99 -6.67
C TYR A 147 -8.16 -18.44 -6.68
N ARG A 148 -7.55 -18.54 -7.87
CA ARG A 148 -6.14 -18.94 -8.01
C ARG A 148 -5.16 -17.96 -7.36
N THR A 149 -5.54 -16.69 -7.17
CA THR A 149 -4.65 -15.69 -6.55
C THR A 149 -4.72 -15.70 -5.01
N LEU A 150 -5.66 -16.48 -4.46
CA LEU A 150 -5.77 -16.76 -3.02
C LEU A 150 -4.94 -17.98 -2.60
N ASP A 151 -4.47 -18.79 -3.56
CA ASP A 151 -3.57 -19.89 -3.29
C ASP A 151 -2.27 -19.33 -2.71
N MET A 152 -1.98 -19.71 -1.47
CA MET A 152 -0.85 -19.25 -0.66
C MET A 152 -0.85 -17.73 -0.35
N GLY A 153 -0.89 -17.41 0.94
CA GLY A 153 -0.81 -16.04 1.42
C GLY A 153 -0.48 -15.96 2.90
N LEU A 154 -0.52 -14.74 3.43
CA LEU A 154 -0.11 -14.45 4.80
C LEU A 154 -1.31 -13.93 5.59
N PRO A 155 -1.62 -14.47 6.78
CA PRO A 155 -2.86 -14.12 7.46
C PRO A 155 -2.97 -12.65 7.83
N HIS A 156 -1.85 -12.00 8.17
CA HIS A 156 -1.83 -10.55 8.38
C HIS A 156 -2.32 -9.74 7.16
N GLU A 157 -2.16 -10.21 5.92
CA GLU A 157 -2.70 -9.50 4.75
C GLU A 157 -4.23 -9.50 4.75
N ALA A 158 -4.85 -10.66 4.99
CA ALA A 158 -6.29 -10.78 5.09
C ALA A 158 -6.82 -10.02 6.30
N MET A 159 -6.12 -10.10 7.44
CA MET A 159 -6.50 -9.38 8.65
C MET A 159 -6.52 -7.86 8.43
N VAL A 160 -5.53 -7.28 7.73
CA VAL A 160 -5.58 -5.86 7.35
C VAL A 160 -6.74 -5.56 6.41
N ASP A 161 -6.99 -6.42 5.41
CA ASP A 161 -8.06 -6.19 4.44
C ASP A 161 -9.47 -6.30 5.04
N MET A 162 -9.59 -6.97 6.17
CA MET A 162 -10.86 -7.15 6.88
C MET A 162 -11.07 -6.17 8.04
N THR A 163 -10.01 -5.54 8.53
CA THR A 163 -10.10 -4.63 9.69
C THR A 163 -9.76 -3.19 9.33
N GLY A 164 -8.84 -2.97 8.38
CA GLY A 164 -8.17 -1.69 8.18
C GLY A 164 -7.10 -1.38 9.23
N GLY A 165 -6.86 -2.29 10.19
CA GLY A 165 -5.82 -2.16 11.21
C GLY A 165 -4.40 -2.30 10.65
N VAL A 166 -3.42 -2.16 11.54
CA VAL A 166 -1.99 -2.42 11.25
C VAL A 166 -1.60 -3.72 11.92
N VAL A 167 -1.04 -4.66 11.16
CA VAL A 167 -0.67 -5.98 11.69
C VAL A 167 0.84 -6.12 11.79
N GLU A 168 1.35 -6.38 12.99
CA GLU A 168 2.75 -6.73 13.22
C GLU A 168 2.90 -8.23 13.49
N THR A 169 3.96 -8.84 12.95
CA THR A 169 4.33 -10.23 13.25
C THR A 169 5.48 -10.24 14.26
N LEU A 170 5.28 -10.90 15.39
CA LEU A 170 6.21 -10.95 16.51
C LEU A 170 6.64 -12.40 16.78
N VAL A 171 7.93 -12.60 17.07
CA VAL A 171 8.46 -13.90 17.49
C VAL A 171 8.35 -13.98 19.01
N ILE A 172 7.58 -14.94 19.53
CA ILE A 172 7.18 -15.01 20.94
C ILE A 172 8.38 -15.19 21.88
N SER A 173 9.42 -15.89 21.42
CA SER A 173 10.67 -16.07 22.17
C SER A 173 11.48 -14.78 22.36
N SER A 174 11.27 -13.78 21.50
CA SER A 174 11.95 -12.48 21.56
C SER A 174 11.21 -11.42 22.39
N LEU A 175 10.00 -11.74 22.86
CA LEU A 175 9.15 -10.81 23.61
C LEU A 175 9.69 -10.55 25.04
N PRO A 176 9.23 -9.47 25.71
CA PRO A 176 9.66 -9.14 27.08
C PRO A 176 9.48 -10.28 28.09
N ARG A 177 10.25 -10.26 29.18
CA ARG A 177 10.13 -11.27 30.24
C ARG A 177 8.72 -11.34 30.82
N ASP A 178 8.14 -10.17 31.14
CA ASP A 178 6.75 -10.05 31.57
C ASP A 178 5.81 -10.03 30.35
N LEU A 179 5.51 -11.22 29.85
CA LEU A 179 4.65 -11.41 28.69
C LEU A 179 3.17 -11.14 29.03
N ALA A 180 2.75 -11.42 30.26
CA ALA A 180 1.36 -11.22 30.70
C ALA A 180 0.98 -9.73 30.64
N ALA A 181 1.81 -8.84 31.21
CA ALA A 181 1.56 -7.40 31.16
C ALA A 181 1.60 -6.86 29.72
N PHE A 182 2.47 -7.39 28.86
CA PHE A 182 2.55 -7.01 27.46
C PHE A 182 1.27 -7.39 26.68
N LEU A 183 0.79 -8.62 26.84
CA LEU A 183 -0.43 -9.08 26.19
C LEU A 183 -1.67 -8.35 26.73
N GLY A 184 -1.75 -8.15 28.05
CA GLY A 184 -2.81 -7.35 28.67
C GLY A 184 -2.84 -5.91 28.12
N TYR A 185 -1.68 -5.28 27.94
CA TYR A 185 -1.58 -3.97 27.28
C TYR A 185 -2.16 -4.00 25.86
N LEU A 186 -1.77 -4.98 25.02
CA LEU A 186 -2.31 -5.10 23.66
C LEU A 186 -3.83 -5.30 23.64
N LEU A 187 -4.36 -6.19 24.48
CA LEU A 187 -5.80 -6.45 24.56
C LEU A 187 -6.58 -5.23 25.07
N SER A 188 -6.05 -4.47 26.04
CA SER A 188 -6.67 -3.24 26.51
C SER A 188 -6.75 -2.12 25.46
N LYS A 189 -5.89 -2.18 24.43
CA LYS A 189 -5.95 -1.33 23.23
C LYS A 189 -6.94 -1.86 22.18
N GLY A 190 -7.57 -3.01 22.42
CA GLY A 190 -8.49 -3.67 21.51
C GLY A 190 -7.80 -4.45 20.39
N ALA A 191 -6.51 -4.77 20.53
CA ALA A 191 -5.79 -5.50 19.49
C ALA A 191 -6.38 -6.92 19.30
N LEU A 192 -6.49 -7.37 18.04
CA LEU A 192 -6.78 -8.76 17.73
C LEU A 192 -5.45 -9.52 17.64
N ILE A 193 -5.35 -10.63 18.35
CA ILE A 193 -4.10 -11.38 18.46
C ILE A 193 -4.30 -12.80 17.94
N ASN A 194 -3.56 -13.15 16.90
CA ASN A 194 -3.44 -14.52 16.41
C ASN A 194 -2.08 -15.11 16.76
N CYS A 195 -2.01 -16.42 16.90
CA CYS A 195 -0.79 -17.14 17.22
C CYS A 195 -0.75 -18.50 16.53
N ALA A 196 0.46 -18.99 16.27
CA ALA A 196 0.67 -20.28 15.61
C ALA A 196 1.97 -20.94 16.06
N ASN A 197 1.99 -22.27 15.95
CA ASN A 197 3.21 -23.07 16.07
C ASN A 197 3.64 -23.56 14.69
N CYS A 198 4.80 -23.13 14.19
CA CYS A 198 5.26 -23.43 12.83
C CYS A 198 6.31 -24.55 12.76
N GLN A 199 6.69 -25.16 13.90
CA GLN A 199 7.82 -26.09 14.01
C GLN A 199 7.49 -27.53 13.54
N GLY A 200 6.22 -27.88 13.40
CA GLY A 200 5.80 -29.22 13.01
C GLY A 200 5.18 -29.33 11.60
N PRO A 201 4.79 -30.56 11.22
CA PRO A 201 4.10 -30.85 9.96
C PRO A 201 2.69 -30.27 9.94
N LEU A 202 2.19 -29.93 8.75
CA LEU A 202 0.88 -29.30 8.54
C LEU A 202 -0.26 -30.14 9.17
N GLU A 203 -1.12 -29.47 9.94
CA GLU A 203 -2.35 -30.03 10.53
C GLU A 203 -2.16 -31.25 11.45
N GLN A 204 -0.94 -31.47 11.96
CA GLN A 204 -0.68 -32.48 12.98
C GLN A 204 -0.62 -31.86 14.37
N LYS A 205 -1.02 -32.62 15.38
CA LYS A 205 -1.00 -32.20 16.79
C LYS A 205 0.36 -32.49 17.41
N ASN A 206 0.82 -31.59 18.27
CA ASN A 206 1.90 -31.90 19.20
C ASN A 206 1.42 -32.81 20.35
N ALA A 207 2.31 -33.16 21.27
CA ALA A 207 1.99 -34.03 22.41
C ALA A 207 0.95 -33.45 23.40
N PHE A 208 0.62 -32.16 23.28
CA PHE A 208 -0.31 -31.42 24.13
C PHE A 208 -1.55 -30.92 23.39
N GLY A 209 -1.82 -31.43 22.18
CA GLY A 209 -3.03 -31.11 21.42
C GLY A 209 -2.95 -29.87 20.52
N ILE A 210 -1.86 -29.08 20.56
CA ILE A 210 -1.68 -27.92 19.68
C ILE A 210 -1.37 -28.37 18.26
N VAL A 211 -2.24 -28.02 17.33
CA VAL A 211 -2.08 -28.24 15.88
C VAL A 211 -1.01 -27.31 15.31
N PHE A 212 -0.05 -27.89 14.59
CA PHE A 212 1.01 -27.17 13.88
C PHE A 212 0.52 -26.52 12.59
N ARG A 213 1.11 -25.36 12.26
CA ARG A 213 0.81 -24.54 11.07
C ARG A 213 -0.67 -24.17 10.96
N HIS A 214 -1.31 -24.06 12.12
CA HIS A 214 -2.69 -23.66 12.31
C HIS A 214 -2.73 -22.39 13.15
N ALA A 215 -3.71 -21.54 12.85
CA ALA A 215 -3.86 -20.26 13.52
C ALA A 215 -4.89 -20.36 14.65
N TYR A 216 -4.50 -19.86 15.82
CA TYR A 216 -5.33 -19.72 17.01
C TYR A 216 -5.49 -18.24 17.35
N SER A 217 -6.57 -17.89 18.04
CA SER A 217 -6.77 -16.52 18.54
C SER A 217 -6.54 -16.46 20.05
N LEU A 218 -5.80 -15.46 20.51
CA LEU A 218 -5.65 -15.16 21.93
C LEU A 218 -6.77 -14.21 22.35
N THR A 219 -7.67 -14.68 23.21
CA THR A 219 -8.92 -13.98 23.54
C THR A 219 -8.92 -13.31 24.92
N ALA A 220 -8.03 -13.72 25.83
CA ALA A 220 -7.89 -13.10 27.14
C ALA A 220 -6.52 -13.36 27.79
N VAL A 221 -6.13 -12.49 28.71
CA VAL A 221 -5.04 -12.71 29.67
C VAL A 221 -5.55 -12.32 31.05
N GLU A 222 -5.46 -13.24 32.00
CA GLU A 222 -6.02 -13.08 33.35
C GLU A 222 -5.02 -13.53 34.41
N LYS A 223 -4.91 -12.75 35.49
CA LYS A 223 -4.25 -13.20 36.71
C LYS A 223 -5.26 -13.94 37.56
N VAL A 224 -5.02 -15.22 37.81
CA VAL A 224 -5.93 -16.14 38.49
C VAL A 224 -5.41 -16.44 39.88
N GLU A 225 -6.22 -16.17 40.89
CA GLU A 225 -5.90 -16.49 42.29
C GLU A 225 -6.11 -17.99 42.57
N THR A 226 -5.04 -18.67 42.97
CA THR A 226 -5.07 -20.08 43.38
C THR A 226 -4.72 -20.22 44.86
N ILE A 227 -5.00 -21.37 45.47
CA ILE A 227 -4.57 -21.66 46.86
C ILE A 227 -3.05 -21.55 47.06
N ASN A 228 -2.26 -21.69 45.99
CA ASN A 228 -0.80 -21.64 46.01
C ASN A 228 -0.24 -20.25 45.62
N GLY A 229 -1.11 -19.26 45.42
CA GLY A 229 -0.78 -17.93 44.94
C GLY A 229 -1.27 -17.65 43.52
N PRO A 230 -1.10 -16.41 43.04
CA PRO A 230 -1.59 -15.98 41.73
C PRO A 230 -0.78 -16.59 40.58
N VAL A 231 -1.47 -16.94 39.49
CA VAL A 231 -0.87 -17.45 38.24
C VAL A 231 -1.44 -16.68 37.05
N ASP A 232 -0.58 -16.27 36.12
CA ASP A 232 -1.02 -15.63 34.88
C ASP A 232 -1.37 -16.67 33.82
N LEU A 233 -2.63 -16.65 33.36
CA LEU A 233 -3.15 -17.54 32.32
C LEU A 233 -3.51 -16.74 31.06
N VAL A 234 -3.37 -17.39 29.91
CA VAL A 234 -3.91 -16.92 28.63
C VAL A 234 -5.05 -17.82 28.19
N ARG A 235 -6.05 -17.24 27.54
CA ARG A 235 -7.12 -17.96 26.90
C ARG A 235 -6.90 -17.98 25.39
N ILE A 236 -6.90 -19.16 24.82
CA ILE A 236 -6.62 -19.42 23.42
C ILE A 236 -7.85 -20.10 22.82
N LEU A 237 -8.18 -19.70 21.60
CA LEU A 237 -9.30 -20.22 20.84
C LEU A 237 -8.79 -20.90 19.56
N ASN A 238 -9.12 -22.17 19.41
CA ASN A 238 -9.05 -22.89 18.16
C ASN A 238 -10.30 -22.58 17.30
N PRO A 239 -10.14 -22.00 16.10
CA PRO A 239 -11.27 -21.65 15.26
C PRO A 239 -12.09 -22.86 14.77
N TRP A 240 -11.54 -24.09 14.79
CA TRP A 240 -12.28 -25.30 14.44
C TRP A 240 -13.42 -25.64 15.43
N GLY A 241 -13.45 -25.00 16.60
CA GLY A 241 -14.46 -25.26 17.62
C GLY A 241 -14.36 -26.66 18.22
N ASN A 242 -13.23 -27.32 18.04
CA ASN A 242 -12.85 -28.58 18.64
C ASN A 242 -11.32 -28.65 18.74
N THR A 243 -10.78 -29.69 19.38
CA THR A 243 -9.32 -29.90 19.54
C THR A 243 -8.69 -28.81 20.40
N GLU A 244 -8.48 -29.15 21.67
CA GLU A 244 -7.97 -28.25 22.70
C GLU A 244 -6.62 -28.68 23.26
N TRP A 245 -6.08 -27.83 24.12
CA TRP A 245 -4.91 -28.10 24.94
C TRP A 245 -5.14 -29.26 25.92
N GLU A 246 -4.23 -30.22 25.91
CA GLU A 246 -4.26 -31.40 26.78
C GLU A 246 -3.24 -31.35 27.93
N GLY A 247 -2.53 -30.23 28.09
CA GLY A 247 -1.54 -30.03 29.16
C GLY A 247 -2.13 -29.49 30.48
N PRO A 248 -1.27 -28.92 31.36
CA PRO A 248 -1.71 -28.25 32.58
C PRO A 248 -2.75 -27.16 32.30
N TRP A 249 -3.78 -27.04 33.13
CA TRP A 249 -4.94 -26.14 32.91
C TRP A 249 -5.91 -26.54 31.79
N SER A 250 -5.72 -27.71 31.15
CA SER A 250 -6.72 -28.24 30.22
C SER A 250 -8.10 -28.39 30.86
N ASP A 251 -9.14 -28.22 30.05
CA ASP A 251 -10.52 -28.15 30.52
C ASP A 251 -10.96 -29.46 31.18
N THR A 252 -10.70 -30.59 30.51
CA THR A 252 -11.20 -31.91 30.95
C THR A 252 -10.24 -32.66 31.87
N LYS A 253 -8.93 -32.43 31.77
CA LYS A 253 -7.88 -33.22 32.45
C LYS A 253 -7.04 -32.42 33.46
N GLY A 254 -7.17 -31.10 33.54
CA GLY A 254 -6.31 -30.22 34.35
C GLY A 254 -6.65 -30.24 35.84
N PRO A 255 -5.85 -30.90 36.73
CA PRO A 255 -6.09 -30.88 38.17
C PRO A 255 -5.85 -29.51 38.82
N GLU A 256 -5.20 -28.59 38.10
CA GLU A 256 -4.91 -27.22 38.57
C GLU A 256 -6.19 -26.46 38.88
N TRP A 257 -7.27 -26.72 38.14
CA TRP A 257 -8.57 -26.08 38.37
C TRP A 257 -9.17 -26.41 39.74
N ASN A 258 -8.83 -27.55 40.35
CA ASN A 258 -9.27 -27.89 41.72
C ASN A 258 -8.70 -26.93 42.77
N LYS A 259 -7.64 -26.17 42.43
CA LYS A 259 -6.97 -25.19 43.27
C LYS A 259 -7.53 -23.77 43.09
N VAL A 260 -8.52 -23.59 42.20
CA VAL A 260 -9.17 -22.31 41.92
C VAL A 260 -10.59 -22.34 42.47
N SER A 261 -10.99 -21.30 43.19
CA SER A 261 -12.34 -21.22 43.77
C SER A 261 -13.43 -21.27 42.69
N ALA A 262 -14.61 -21.82 43.01
CA ALA A 262 -15.73 -21.87 42.07
C ALA A 262 -16.18 -20.47 41.59
N GLN A 263 -16.07 -19.45 42.45
CA GLN A 263 -16.38 -18.07 42.09
C GLN A 263 -15.41 -17.54 41.02
N GLU A 264 -14.12 -17.85 41.17
CA GLU A 264 -13.09 -17.42 40.23
C GLU A 264 -13.21 -18.16 38.89
N GLN A 265 -13.51 -19.47 38.90
CA GLN A 265 -13.80 -20.20 37.66
C GLN A 265 -15.02 -19.65 36.91
N LYS A 266 -16.05 -19.20 37.65
CA LYS A 266 -17.22 -18.53 37.07
C LYS A 266 -16.86 -17.17 36.47
N ARG A 267 -15.97 -16.40 37.11
CA ARG A 267 -15.44 -15.13 36.59
C ARG A 267 -14.74 -15.34 35.24
N LEU A 268 -13.95 -16.40 35.12
CA LEU A 268 -13.23 -16.79 33.92
C LEU A 268 -14.13 -17.37 32.81
N LYS A 269 -15.42 -17.58 33.09
CA LYS A 269 -16.38 -18.23 32.18
C LYS A 269 -15.87 -19.58 31.65
N ARG A 270 -15.12 -20.32 32.48
CA ARG A 270 -14.59 -21.63 32.13
C ARG A 270 -15.73 -22.59 31.79
N LEU A 271 -15.61 -23.25 30.64
CA LEU A 271 -16.42 -24.40 30.28
C LEU A 271 -15.61 -25.68 30.51
N ASN A 272 -16.29 -26.83 30.53
CA ASN A 272 -15.63 -28.12 30.80
C ASN A 272 -16.07 -29.14 29.75
N TRP A 273 -15.95 -28.74 28.48
CA TRP A 273 -16.17 -29.56 27.30
C TRP A 273 -15.33 -29.01 26.15
N ASP A 274 -15.19 -29.79 25.07
CA ASP A 274 -14.44 -29.37 23.89
C ASP A 274 -15.28 -28.39 23.05
N ASP A 275 -14.98 -27.10 23.11
CA ASP A 275 -15.54 -26.04 22.25
C ASP A 275 -14.45 -25.24 21.49
N GLY A 276 -13.21 -25.70 21.62
CA GLY A 276 -12.01 -25.12 21.03
C GLY A 276 -11.40 -23.98 21.85
N GLU A 277 -12.04 -23.47 22.91
CA GLU A 277 -11.49 -22.43 23.78
C GLU A 277 -10.91 -23.04 25.05
N PHE A 278 -9.63 -22.78 25.31
CA PHE A 278 -8.93 -23.36 26.46
C PHE A 278 -8.03 -22.34 27.14
N TRP A 279 -7.72 -22.60 28.41
CA TRP A 279 -6.73 -21.84 29.17
C TRP A 279 -5.40 -22.58 29.25
N MET A 280 -4.31 -21.82 29.27
CA MET A 280 -2.98 -22.34 29.55
C MET A 280 -2.14 -21.28 30.27
N SER A 281 -1.04 -21.70 30.91
CA SER A 281 -0.14 -20.72 31.53
C SER A 281 0.57 -19.87 30.48
N VAL A 282 0.91 -18.62 30.82
CA VAL A 282 1.72 -17.73 29.96
C VAL A 282 3.08 -18.38 29.62
N SER A 283 3.62 -19.21 30.53
CA SER A 283 4.85 -19.97 30.31
C SER A 283 4.66 -21.04 29.22
N ASP A 284 3.58 -21.81 29.29
CA ASP A 284 3.28 -22.85 28.30
C ASP A 284 2.97 -22.23 26.94
N PHE A 285 2.27 -21.09 26.91
CA PHE A 285 2.05 -20.33 25.69
C PHE A 285 3.36 -19.97 25.00
N ARG A 286 4.34 -19.43 25.73
CA ARG A 286 5.68 -19.09 25.20
C ARG A 286 6.45 -20.31 24.69
N GLN A 287 6.22 -21.50 25.24
CA GLN A 287 6.90 -22.73 24.83
C GLN A 287 6.21 -23.42 23.64
N ASN A 288 4.89 -23.29 23.52
CA ASN A 288 4.09 -24.01 22.54
C ASN A 288 3.70 -23.18 21.31
N PHE A 289 3.85 -21.85 21.35
CA PHE A 289 3.61 -20.97 20.21
C PHE A 289 4.90 -20.23 19.83
N GLU A 290 5.13 -20.11 18.52
CA GLU A 290 6.36 -19.50 17.99
C GLU A 290 6.14 -18.06 17.54
N VAL A 291 5.04 -17.84 16.82
CA VAL A 291 4.74 -16.57 16.14
C VAL A 291 3.39 -16.05 16.61
N MET A 292 3.32 -14.74 16.79
CA MET A 292 2.12 -13.99 17.10
C MET A 292 1.91 -12.89 16.06
N GLU A 293 0.69 -12.74 15.55
CA GLU A 293 0.28 -11.64 14.70
C GLU A 293 -0.65 -10.72 15.49
N VAL A 294 -0.27 -9.46 15.65
CA VAL A 294 -1.01 -8.47 16.45
C VAL A 294 -1.59 -7.44 15.50
N CYS A 295 -2.92 -7.41 15.38
CA CYS A 295 -3.64 -6.38 14.65
C CYS A 295 -4.02 -5.23 15.57
N HIS A 296 -3.31 -4.12 15.43
CA HIS A 296 -3.62 -2.85 16.06
C HIS A 296 -4.84 -2.22 15.40
N LEU A 297 -5.95 -2.18 16.13
CA LEU A 297 -7.15 -1.45 15.71
C LEU A 297 -6.95 0.05 15.90
N THR A 298 -7.57 0.81 15.02
CA THR A 298 -7.53 2.28 15.00
C THR A 298 -8.84 2.83 15.53
N ASP A 299 -8.81 4.07 16.02
CA ASP A 299 -9.97 4.82 16.53
C ASP A 299 -11.22 4.79 15.65
N CYS A 300 -11.07 4.78 14.32
CA CYS A 300 -12.19 4.65 13.38
C CYS A 300 -12.93 3.29 13.41
N LEU A 301 -12.44 2.30 14.15
CA LEU A 301 -12.97 0.93 14.21
C LEU A 301 -13.57 0.56 15.57
N SER A 302 -13.56 1.48 16.54
CA SER A 302 -14.05 1.21 17.89
C SER A 302 -15.57 1.33 17.98
N ALA A 303 -16.21 0.35 18.64
CA ALA A 303 -17.65 0.38 18.88
C ALA A 303 -18.04 1.60 19.75
N PRO A 304 -19.18 2.26 19.48
CA PRO A 304 -19.65 3.39 20.28
C PRO A 304 -19.82 3.01 21.75
N GLY A 305 -19.22 3.77 22.67
CA GLY A 305 -19.32 3.53 24.12
C GLY A 305 -18.36 2.49 24.70
N SER A 306 -17.40 1.99 23.90
CA SER A 306 -16.34 1.10 24.38
C SER A 306 -15.37 1.81 25.33
N SER A 307 -14.94 1.12 26.38
CA SER A 307 -13.87 1.58 27.29
C SER A 307 -12.46 1.41 26.73
N LEU A 308 -12.33 0.91 25.49
CA LEU A 308 -11.05 0.71 24.81
C LEU A 308 -10.42 2.06 24.43
N VAL A 309 -9.10 2.13 24.51
CA VAL A 309 -8.31 3.31 24.14
C VAL A 309 -7.51 2.98 22.86
N PRO A 310 -8.14 2.97 21.68
CA PRO A 310 -7.50 2.57 20.42
C PRO A 310 -6.38 3.52 20.01
N TRP A 311 -5.56 3.10 19.06
CA TRP A 311 -4.54 3.95 18.45
C TRP A 311 -5.17 5.07 17.63
N SER A 312 -4.63 6.29 17.76
CA SER A 312 -4.89 7.36 16.80
C SER A 312 -4.11 7.07 15.53
N CYS A 313 -4.78 6.96 14.39
CA CYS A 313 -4.15 6.62 13.11
C CYS A 313 -4.13 7.78 12.13
N MET A 314 -2.97 8.07 11.57
CA MET A 314 -2.82 8.98 10.44
C MET A 314 -2.33 8.22 9.22
N MET A 315 -2.87 8.57 8.06
CA MET A 315 -2.58 7.90 6.80
C MET A 315 -2.09 8.92 5.78
N GLN A 316 -0.96 8.63 5.13
CA GLN A 316 -0.36 9.46 4.10
C GLN A 316 -0.07 8.61 2.85
N ASN A 317 -0.60 9.04 1.71
CA ASN A 317 -0.30 8.40 0.44
C ASN A 317 0.98 8.99 -0.17
N GLY A 318 1.76 8.18 -0.87
CA GLY A 318 2.95 8.64 -1.57
C GLY A 318 3.32 7.76 -2.75
N ASN A 319 4.24 8.26 -3.58
CA ASN A 319 4.74 7.56 -4.75
C ASN A 319 6.27 7.67 -4.83
N TRP A 320 6.92 6.56 -5.19
CA TRP A 320 8.27 6.52 -5.71
C TRP A 320 8.17 6.66 -7.22
N VAL A 321 8.63 7.79 -7.74
CA VAL A 321 8.64 8.11 -9.16
C VAL A 321 10.09 8.03 -9.64
N PRO A 322 10.40 7.23 -10.67
CA PRO A 322 11.74 7.11 -11.24
C PRO A 322 12.37 8.49 -11.49
N SER A 323 13.65 8.64 -11.17
CA SER A 323 14.44 9.87 -11.34
C SER A 323 13.98 11.11 -10.56
N ILE A 324 12.86 11.05 -9.83
CA ILE A 324 12.30 12.18 -9.08
C ILE A 324 12.31 11.91 -7.57
N SER A 325 11.66 10.82 -7.16
CA SER A 325 11.46 10.47 -5.75
C SER A 325 11.80 9.02 -5.41
N ALA A 326 12.23 8.21 -6.39
CA ALA A 326 12.67 6.84 -6.18
C ALA A 326 14.17 6.78 -5.83
N GLY A 327 14.54 7.27 -4.65
CA GLY A 327 15.94 7.47 -4.24
C GLY A 327 16.70 6.19 -3.84
N GLY A 328 16.00 5.07 -3.66
CA GLY A 328 16.57 3.80 -3.19
C GLY A 328 16.95 3.84 -1.70
N SER A 329 17.70 2.83 -1.22
CA SER A 329 18.16 2.75 0.18
C SER A 329 19.54 3.37 0.41
N LEU A 330 19.91 3.55 1.68
CA LEU A 330 21.30 3.83 2.06
C LEU A 330 22.21 2.64 1.70
N PRO A 331 23.50 2.89 1.39
CA PRO A 331 24.20 4.19 1.37
C PRO A 331 24.06 4.97 0.04
N GLY A 332 23.00 4.77 -0.73
CA GLY A 332 22.80 5.42 -2.04
C GLY A 332 22.77 6.95 -1.99
N ALA A 333 23.46 7.60 -2.94
CA ALA A 333 23.57 9.07 -3.01
C ALA A 333 22.23 9.78 -3.30
N LEU A 334 21.22 9.05 -3.78
CA LEU A 334 19.89 9.56 -4.10
C LEU A 334 18.88 9.37 -2.96
N PHE A 335 19.28 8.77 -1.82
CA PHE A 335 18.37 8.46 -0.72
C PHE A 335 17.54 9.66 -0.23
N TRP A 336 18.14 10.85 -0.23
CA TRP A 336 17.51 12.11 0.17
C TRP A 336 16.33 12.54 -0.71
N GLN A 337 16.22 11.99 -1.93
CA GLN A 337 15.13 12.28 -2.87
C GLN A 337 13.84 11.54 -2.55
N ASN A 338 13.91 10.49 -1.73
CA ASN A 338 12.72 9.78 -1.28
C ASN A 338 11.75 10.74 -0.57
N PRO A 339 10.43 10.50 -0.65
CA PRO A 339 9.46 11.30 0.09
C PRO A 339 9.81 11.36 1.58
N GLN A 340 9.62 12.52 2.21
CA GLN A 340 9.90 12.72 3.63
C GLN A 340 8.63 13.18 4.35
N PHE A 341 8.42 12.70 5.57
CA PHE A 341 7.26 13.04 6.39
C PHE A 341 7.72 13.56 7.74
N TYR A 342 7.29 14.77 8.09
CA TYR A 342 7.52 15.37 9.39
C TYR A 342 6.55 14.79 10.43
N PHE A 343 7.12 14.16 11.45
CA PHE A 343 6.45 13.42 12.50
C PHE A 343 6.69 14.10 13.85
N THR A 344 5.61 14.48 14.55
CA THR A 344 5.68 15.19 15.83
C THR A 344 5.11 14.32 16.94
N LEU A 345 5.93 14.08 17.95
CA LEU A 345 5.57 13.44 19.21
C LEU A 345 5.49 14.52 20.30
N SER A 346 4.31 14.75 20.85
CA SER A 346 4.02 15.84 21.80
C SER A 346 3.55 15.34 23.17
N LYS A 347 2.75 14.27 23.22
CA LYS A 347 2.19 13.72 24.46
C LYS A 347 2.80 12.37 24.81
N VAL A 348 3.36 12.29 26.02
CA VAL A 348 3.86 11.05 26.64
C VAL A 348 2.71 10.08 26.88
N ASP A 349 3.01 8.78 26.77
CA ASP A 349 2.04 7.71 26.94
C ASP A 349 1.36 7.76 28.32
N ILE A 350 0.03 7.89 28.33
CA ILE A 350 -0.77 7.91 29.56
C ILE A 350 -0.71 6.54 30.26
N THR A 351 -0.57 5.47 29.47
CA THR A 351 -0.53 4.10 29.96
C THR A 351 0.81 3.73 30.61
N ARG A 352 1.87 4.51 30.37
CA ARG A 352 3.23 4.27 30.87
C ARG A 352 3.92 5.58 31.27
N PRO A 353 3.41 6.29 32.30
CA PRO A 353 3.91 7.61 32.68
C PRO A 353 5.39 7.60 33.09
N ASP A 354 5.87 6.48 33.65
CA ASP A 354 7.27 6.33 34.09
C ASP A 354 8.28 6.33 32.94
N SER A 355 7.84 6.07 31.70
CA SER A 355 8.74 5.94 30.55
C SER A 355 9.20 7.30 29.99
N GLN A 356 8.46 8.38 30.23
CA GLN A 356 8.65 9.70 29.61
C GLN A 356 8.80 9.67 28.07
N LYS A 357 8.25 8.64 27.40
CA LYS A 357 8.32 8.44 25.95
C LYS A 357 6.93 8.38 25.34
N CYS A 358 6.89 8.57 24.02
CA CYS A 358 5.69 8.43 23.21
C CYS A 358 5.84 7.16 22.37
N SER A 359 4.97 6.18 22.58
CA SER A 359 4.93 4.95 21.80
C SER A 359 4.23 5.18 20.46
N PHE A 360 4.74 4.54 19.43
CA PHE A 360 4.16 4.59 18.10
C PHE A 360 4.39 3.31 17.30
N VAL A 361 3.57 3.14 16.27
CA VAL A 361 3.72 2.12 15.25
C VAL A 361 3.69 2.79 13.87
N LEU A 362 4.77 2.64 13.10
CA LEU A 362 4.86 3.06 11.71
C LEU A 362 4.61 1.85 10.81
N ALA A 363 3.79 2.00 9.80
CA ALA A 363 3.55 0.96 8.82
C ALA A 363 3.63 1.51 7.39
N LEU A 364 4.47 0.90 6.56
CA LEU A 364 4.64 1.24 5.15
C LEU A 364 4.08 0.12 4.30
N MET A 365 2.99 0.39 3.60
CA MET A 365 2.33 -0.57 2.72
C MET A 365 2.57 -0.19 1.25
N GLN A 366 3.07 -1.13 0.45
CA GLN A 366 3.11 -1.00 -1.01
C GLN A 366 1.76 -1.41 -1.63
N LYS A 367 1.35 -0.75 -2.71
CA LYS A 367 0.06 -0.99 -3.36
C LYS A 367 0.15 -2.01 -4.50
N ASN A 368 -0.96 -2.67 -4.80
CA ASN A 368 -1.19 -3.52 -5.96
C ASN A 368 -0.34 -4.81 -6.09
N GLN A 369 0.21 -5.35 -5.00
CA GLN A 369 1.02 -6.58 -5.04
C GLN A 369 0.32 -7.79 -5.69
N ARG A 370 -0.89 -8.16 -5.26
CA ARG A 370 -1.62 -9.31 -5.85
C ARG A 370 -2.28 -9.02 -7.20
N ARG A 371 -2.77 -7.80 -7.43
CA ARG A 371 -3.47 -7.44 -8.69
C ARG A 371 -2.52 -7.17 -9.86
N ARG A 372 -1.37 -6.56 -9.60
CA ARG A 372 -0.40 -6.14 -10.64
C ARG A 372 0.98 -6.82 -10.49
N GLY A 373 1.16 -7.70 -9.50
CA GLY A 373 2.44 -8.38 -9.28
C GLY A 373 3.54 -7.49 -8.70
N VAL A 374 3.19 -6.32 -8.12
CA VAL A 374 4.17 -5.40 -7.52
C VAL A 374 4.88 -6.09 -6.36
N ASN A 375 6.20 -6.18 -6.43
CA ASN A 375 6.99 -6.90 -5.43
C ASN A 375 8.26 -6.12 -5.08
N LEU A 376 8.09 -4.89 -4.60
CA LEU A 376 9.19 -4.02 -4.22
C LEU A 376 9.72 -4.44 -2.84
N SER A 377 11.04 -4.37 -2.67
CA SER A 377 11.66 -4.48 -1.35
C SER A 377 11.60 -3.09 -0.71
N ILE A 378 10.75 -2.91 0.32
CA ILE A 378 10.47 -1.60 0.91
C ILE A 378 10.96 -1.50 2.36
N GLY A 379 11.26 -0.28 2.81
CA GLY A 379 11.74 -0.02 4.16
C GLY A 379 11.52 1.43 4.62
N LEU A 380 11.73 1.66 5.91
CA LEU A 380 11.49 2.91 6.62
C LEU A 380 12.74 3.34 7.39
N HIS A 381 13.06 4.63 7.38
CA HIS A 381 14.07 5.23 8.24
C HIS A 381 13.49 6.41 9.02
N VAL A 382 13.87 6.54 10.29
CA VAL A 382 13.45 7.62 11.18
C VAL A 382 14.67 8.42 11.62
N TYR A 383 14.64 9.73 11.41
CA TYR A 383 15.70 10.67 11.75
C TYR A 383 15.21 11.72 12.75
N PRO A 384 16.11 12.34 13.54
CA PRO A 384 15.74 13.51 14.33
C PRO A 384 15.47 14.68 13.38
N ALA A 385 14.42 15.46 13.67
CA ALA A 385 14.18 16.72 12.98
C ALA A 385 14.65 17.90 13.82
N HIS A 386 15.21 18.93 13.18
CA HIS A 386 15.55 20.16 13.87
C HIS A 386 14.31 21.08 13.95
N PRO A 387 14.08 21.86 15.03
CA PRO A 387 12.90 22.72 15.15
C PRO A 387 12.67 23.73 14.02
N LYS A 388 13.74 24.04 13.26
CA LYS A 388 13.72 24.97 12.12
C LYS A 388 13.72 24.27 10.76
N ASN A 389 13.95 22.96 10.71
CA ASN A 389 14.09 22.23 9.45
C ASN A 389 13.20 20.98 9.46
N THR A 390 12.12 21.04 8.68
CA THR A 390 11.14 19.98 8.52
C THR A 390 11.46 19.04 7.36
N TYR A 391 12.58 19.24 6.65
CA TYR A 391 13.04 18.43 5.53
C TYR A 391 14.57 18.21 5.57
N LEU A 392 15.05 16.98 5.43
CA LEU A 392 16.48 16.67 5.46
C LEU A 392 17.10 16.77 4.06
N SER A 393 18.03 17.71 3.91
CA SER A 393 18.84 17.86 2.70
C SER A 393 19.91 16.76 2.57
N PRO A 394 20.57 16.60 1.41
CA PRO A 394 21.70 15.69 1.27
C PRO A 394 22.82 15.96 2.30
N GLY A 395 23.07 17.24 2.60
CA GLY A 395 24.07 17.65 3.59
C GLY A 395 23.70 17.19 5.01
N ASP A 396 22.42 17.33 5.38
CA ASP A 396 21.92 16.87 6.68
C ASP A 396 22.08 15.35 6.82
N LEU A 397 21.70 14.60 5.80
CA LEU A 397 21.75 13.13 5.82
C LEU A 397 23.17 12.56 5.83
N ASN A 398 24.16 13.29 5.30
CA ASN A 398 25.57 12.87 5.41
C ASN A 398 26.12 12.98 6.84
N GLY A 399 25.59 13.90 7.65
CA GLY A 399 26.00 14.09 9.05
C GLY A 399 25.16 13.32 10.06
N LEU A 400 23.95 12.91 9.69
CA LEU A 400 22.98 12.26 10.58
C LEU A 400 22.95 10.75 10.42
N ARG A 401 22.72 10.04 11.52
CA ARG A 401 22.40 8.61 11.51
C ARG A 401 20.91 8.40 11.76
N PRO A 402 20.28 7.38 11.13
CA PRO A 402 18.91 7.03 11.45
C PRO A 402 18.84 6.60 12.92
N LEU A 403 17.85 7.11 13.65
CA LEU A 403 17.54 6.69 15.02
C LEU A 403 16.97 5.28 15.01
N LEU A 404 16.08 5.02 14.05
CA LEU A 404 15.39 3.76 13.86
C LEU A 404 15.28 3.47 12.36
N PHE A 405 15.26 2.19 12.01
CA PHE A 405 15.01 1.75 10.65
C PHE A 405 14.37 0.36 10.67
N SER A 406 13.57 0.07 9.64
CA SER A 406 13.06 -1.27 9.42
C SER A 406 14.02 -2.07 8.53
N GLN A 407 13.99 -3.41 8.63
CA GLN A 407 14.59 -4.23 7.61
C GLN A 407 13.81 -4.08 6.30
N TYR A 408 14.53 -4.07 5.17
CA TYR A 408 13.89 -4.07 3.86
C TYR A 408 13.24 -5.43 3.60
N SER A 409 12.01 -5.42 3.11
CA SER A 409 11.25 -6.65 2.86
C SER A 409 10.36 -6.51 1.64
N CYS A 410 10.17 -7.61 0.91
CA CYS A 410 9.21 -7.70 -0.19
C CYS A 410 7.77 -7.96 0.28
N ARG A 411 7.53 -7.91 1.60
CA ARG A 411 6.18 -8.01 2.16
C ARG A 411 5.32 -6.84 1.70
N ARG A 412 4.01 -7.07 1.64
CA ARG A 412 3.02 -6.04 1.32
C ARG A 412 3.13 -4.82 2.23
N GLU A 413 3.45 -5.05 3.49
CA GLU A 413 3.61 -4.01 4.50
C GLU A 413 4.79 -4.33 5.41
N VAL A 414 5.54 -3.28 5.77
CA VAL A 414 6.61 -3.33 6.76
C VAL A 414 6.21 -2.46 7.95
N VAL A 415 6.28 -3.04 9.15
CA VAL A 415 5.86 -2.39 10.40
C VAL A 415 7.08 -2.19 11.30
N LEU A 416 7.19 -1.00 11.87
CA LEU A 416 8.21 -0.60 12.85
C LEU A 416 7.51 -0.05 14.08
N ARG A 417 7.74 -0.68 15.24
CA ARG A 417 7.21 -0.27 16.54
C ARG A 417 8.34 0.19 17.44
N ASP A 418 8.21 1.38 18.03
CA ASP A 418 9.16 1.88 19.01
C ASP A 418 8.55 2.98 19.90
N SER A 419 9.38 3.58 20.75
CA SER A 419 9.06 4.69 21.64
C SER A 419 10.19 5.71 21.64
N LEU A 420 9.86 6.97 21.35
CA LEU A 420 10.83 8.08 21.32
C LEU A 420 10.40 9.18 22.29
N PRO A 421 11.34 10.00 22.80
CA PRO A 421 10.98 11.20 23.58
C PRO A 421 10.09 12.16 22.78
N PRO A 422 9.36 13.07 23.44
CA PRO A 422 8.67 14.15 22.75
C PRO A 422 9.64 14.99 21.89
N GLY A 423 9.27 15.25 20.63
CA GLY A 423 10.12 15.93 19.67
C GLY A 423 9.62 15.83 18.23
N GLY A 424 10.37 16.46 17.32
CA GLY A 424 10.17 16.36 15.87
C GLY A 424 11.10 15.31 15.24
N TYR A 425 10.57 14.56 14.29
CA TYR A 425 11.23 13.47 13.59
C TYR A 425 10.91 13.50 12.09
N ILE A 426 11.73 12.85 11.28
CA ILE A 426 11.50 12.68 9.84
C ILE A 426 11.43 11.20 9.52
N ILE A 427 10.35 10.80 8.85
CA ILE A 427 10.17 9.44 8.33
C ILE A 427 10.48 9.47 6.83
N ILE A 428 11.38 8.61 6.39
CA ILE A 428 11.75 8.44 4.98
C ILE A 428 11.41 7.01 4.55
N PRO A 429 10.28 6.79 3.85
CA PRO A 429 9.98 5.53 3.19
C PRO A 429 10.71 5.41 1.83
N SER A 430 11.29 4.24 1.58
CA SER A 430 12.08 3.99 0.37
C SER A 430 11.98 2.56 -0.10
N THR A 431 12.27 2.34 -1.37
CA THR A 431 12.61 1.04 -1.93
C THR A 431 14.07 0.71 -1.67
N SER A 432 14.44 -0.57 -1.71
CA SER A 432 15.83 -1.02 -1.58
C SER A 432 16.66 -0.51 -2.77
N GLU A 433 16.18 -0.76 -3.98
CA GLU A 433 16.85 -0.31 -5.20
C GLU A 433 16.34 1.08 -5.62
N PRO A 434 17.21 1.96 -6.14
CA PRO A 434 16.81 3.25 -6.68
C PRO A 434 16.03 3.10 -7.99
N ASN A 435 15.32 4.15 -8.38
CA ASN A 435 14.50 4.24 -9.59
C ASN A 435 13.39 3.18 -9.74
N GLN A 436 13.02 2.50 -8.66
CA GLN A 436 11.84 1.63 -8.66
C GLN A 436 10.56 2.45 -8.53
N GLU A 437 9.65 2.27 -9.49
CA GLU A 437 8.32 2.88 -9.45
C GLU A 437 7.40 2.14 -8.48
N GLY A 438 6.65 2.88 -7.67
CA GLY A 438 5.61 2.30 -6.85
C GLY A 438 4.79 3.30 -6.05
N SER A 439 3.55 2.95 -5.75
CA SER A 439 2.70 3.70 -4.83
C SER A 439 2.70 3.04 -3.46
N PHE A 440 2.64 3.86 -2.41
CA PHE A 440 2.61 3.39 -1.04
C PHE A 440 1.60 4.14 -0.18
N LEU A 441 1.30 3.55 0.98
CA LEU A 441 0.55 4.14 2.08
C LEU A 441 1.42 4.07 3.33
N LEU A 442 1.74 5.22 3.90
CA LEU A 442 2.37 5.34 5.22
C LEU A 442 1.27 5.53 6.27
N ARG A 443 1.31 4.71 7.33
CA ARG A 443 0.39 4.78 8.46
C ARG A 443 1.18 5.01 9.74
N VAL A 444 0.71 5.95 10.56
CA VAL A 444 1.35 6.34 11.81
C VAL A 444 0.33 6.21 12.93
N LEU A 445 0.56 5.27 13.82
CA LEU A 445 -0.28 5.00 14.98
C LEU A 445 0.41 5.56 16.22
N THR A 446 -0.32 6.33 17.03
CA THR A 446 0.20 6.99 18.24
C THR A 446 -0.83 7.00 19.38
N GLU A 447 -0.37 7.11 20.62
CA GLU A 447 -1.25 7.49 21.74
C GLU A 447 -1.66 8.97 21.55
N GLN A 448 -2.93 9.31 21.79
CA GLN A 448 -3.64 10.53 21.33
C GLN A 448 -2.80 11.83 21.24
N GLY A 449 -2.98 12.61 20.15
CA GLY A 449 -2.51 14.01 20.05
C GLY A 449 -1.19 14.23 19.31
N ASN A 450 -0.68 13.23 18.60
CA ASN A 450 0.54 13.32 17.80
C ASN A 450 0.21 13.45 16.29
N THR A 451 1.04 14.15 15.52
CA THR A 451 0.76 14.49 14.11
C THR A 451 1.88 14.06 13.16
N ALA A 452 1.53 13.57 11.96
CA ALA A 452 2.46 13.25 10.88
C ALA A 452 1.97 13.90 9.58
N THR A 453 2.80 14.77 9.01
CA THR A 453 2.47 15.57 7.82
C THR A 453 3.60 15.47 6.79
N PRO A 454 3.31 15.62 5.49
CA PRO A 454 4.37 15.70 4.49
C PRO A 454 5.38 16.79 4.83
N ALA A 455 6.67 16.47 4.76
CA ALA A 455 7.71 17.46 4.95
C ALA A 455 7.65 18.48 3.79
N ALA A 456 7.52 19.77 4.12
CA ALA A 456 7.58 20.81 3.11
C ALA A 456 9.00 20.88 2.55
N LYS A 457 9.18 20.42 1.32
CA LYS A 457 10.42 20.65 0.58
C LYS A 457 10.58 22.17 0.44
N PRO A 458 11.70 22.76 0.90
CA PRO A 458 11.94 24.18 0.68
C PRO A 458 11.81 24.48 -0.82
N GLU A 459 11.09 25.55 -1.16
CA GLU A 459 11.14 26.08 -2.52
C GLU A 459 12.61 26.29 -2.91
N PRO A 460 13.01 26.05 -4.17
CA PRO A 460 14.41 26.10 -4.58
C PRO A 460 14.94 27.52 -4.41
N GLN A 461 15.49 27.82 -3.24
CA GLN A 461 16.44 28.89 -3.02
C GLN A 461 17.83 28.26 -3.12
N ASP A 462 18.49 28.57 -4.23
CA ASP A 462 19.93 28.45 -4.49
C ASP A 462 20.62 27.23 -3.87
N THR A 463 20.39 26.06 -4.47
CA THR A 463 21.29 24.90 -4.27
C THR A 463 22.49 25.05 -5.21
N PRO A 464 23.75 24.94 -4.72
CA PRO A 464 24.90 25.00 -5.60
C PRO A 464 24.94 23.76 -6.50
N SER A 465 24.75 24.02 -7.80
CA SER A 465 24.96 23.18 -8.98
C SER A 465 25.58 21.80 -8.72
N ILE A 466 24.74 20.76 -8.79
CA ILE A 466 25.15 19.47 -9.34
C ILE A 466 25.67 19.79 -10.74
N LYS A 467 26.92 19.44 -11.05
CA LYS A 467 27.58 19.73 -12.34
C LYS A 467 26.65 19.34 -13.49
N GLU A 468 25.97 20.34 -14.07
CA GLU A 468 25.11 20.15 -15.21
C GLU A 468 25.98 19.84 -16.44
N PRO A 469 25.56 18.87 -17.27
CA PRO A 469 26.17 18.66 -18.57
C PRO A 469 26.02 19.93 -19.40
N SER A 470 27.03 20.23 -20.21
CA SER A 470 27.15 21.44 -21.05
C SER A 470 25.82 21.89 -21.66
N TYR A 471 25.39 23.14 -21.46
CA TYR A 471 24.15 23.70 -21.99
C TYR A 471 24.19 23.91 -23.52
N PRO A 472 23.62 23.02 -24.36
CA PRO A 472 23.70 23.20 -25.81
C PRO A 472 22.72 24.28 -26.32
N HIS A 473 21.66 24.61 -25.58
CA HIS A 473 20.66 25.64 -25.94
C HIS A 473 21.25 27.03 -26.11
N GLN A 474 22.39 27.33 -25.48
CA GLN A 474 23.07 28.63 -25.63
C GLN A 474 23.52 28.89 -27.07
N ASN A 475 23.67 27.83 -27.89
CA ASN A 475 23.93 27.95 -29.32
C ASN A 475 22.64 28.04 -30.16
N ALA A 476 21.47 27.71 -29.59
CA ALA A 476 20.19 27.66 -30.28
C ALA A 476 19.32 28.90 -30.03
N PHE A 477 19.46 29.55 -28.88
CA PHE A 477 18.63 30.68 -28.48
C PHE A 477 19.45 31.91 -28.07
N PRO A 478 18.86 33.13 -28.19
CA PRO A 478 19.49 34.35 -27.74
C PRO A 478 19.64 34.41 -26.21
N SER A 479 20.52 35.28 -25.72
CA SER A 479 20.82 35.42 -24.29
C SER A 479 19.57 35.76 -23.46
N PRO A 480 19.53 35.44 -22.15
CA PRO A 480 18.36 35.71 -21.30
C PRO A 480 17.91 37.18 -21.30
N SER A 481 18.86 38.12 -21.36
CA SER A 481 18.58 39.56 -21.46
C SER A 481 17.92 39.94 -22.79
N SER A 482 18.28 39.27 -23.88
CA SER A 482 17.69 39.47 -25.21
C SER A 482 16.29 38.87 -25.32
N VAL A 483 15.99 37.78 -24.61
CA VAL A 483 14.66 37.15 -24.59
C VAL A 483 13.62 38.08 -23.95
N ARG A 484 13.99 38.81 -22.89
CA ARG A 484 13.11 39.80 -22.27
C ARG A 484 12.78 40.94 -23.24
N GLN A 485 13.77 41.43 -23.98
CA GLN A 485 13.56 42.43 -25.01
C GLN A 485 12.67 41.90 -26.14
N LEU A 486 12.83 40.63 -26.55
CA LEU A 486 11.97 39.99 -27.54
C LEU A 486 10.52 39.86 -27.05
N PHE A 487 10.32 39.54 -25.77
CA PHE A 487 8.99 39.51 -25.17
C PHE A 487 8.36 40.90 -25.16
N GLU A 488 9.07 41.91 -24.68
CA GLU A 488 8.59 43.29 -24.66
C GLU A 488 8.31 43.84 -26.07
N LYS A 489 9.11 43.43 -27.06
CA LYS A 489 8.94 43.81 -28.48
C LYS A 489 7.67 43.23 -29.11
N HIS A 490 7.33 41.98 -28.81
CA HIS A 490 6.24 41.26 -29.50
C HIS A 490 4.94 41.20 -28.70
N CYS A 491 4.97 41.43 -27.39
CA CYS A 491 3.78 41.38 -26.56
C CYS A 491 2.88 42.61 -26.71
N SER A 492 1.64 42.48 -26.24
CA SER A 492 0.70 43.60 -26.20
C SER A 492 1.18 44.71 -25.26
N ALA A 493 0.69 45.93 -25.45
CA ALA A 493 0.99 47.09 -24.61
C ALA A 493 0.70 46.87 -23.10
N ASN A 494 -0.14 45.89 -22.77
CA ASN A 494 -0.49 45.51 -21.40
C ASN A 494 0.43 44.43 -20.81
N GLY A 495 1.49 44.02 -21.49
CA GLY A 495 2.46 43.02 -21.01
C GLY A 495 2.01 41.57 -21.14
N PHE A 496 0.98 41.29 -21.95
CA PHE A 496 0.47 39.93 -22.19
C PHE A 496 0.87 39.38 -23.57
N CYS A 497 1.28 38.11 -23.57
CA CYS A 497 1.64 37.33 -24.74
C CYS A 497 0.47 36.46 -25.20
N LYS A 498 -0.04 36.73 -26.41
CA LYS A 498 -1.07 35.92 -27.10
C LYS A 498 -0.39 34.91 -28.02
N PRO A 499 -1.10 33.88 -28.50
CA PRO A 499 -0.54 32.89 -29.43
C PRO A 499 0.17 33.49 -30.66
N VAL A 500 -0.38 34.57 -31.24
CA VAL A 500 0.27 35.30 -32.35
C VAL A 500 1.56 35.99 -31.94
N HIS A 501 1.63 36.56 -30.74
CA HIS A 501 2.83 37.20 -30.22
C HIS A 501 3.92 36.14 -29.98
N LEU A 502 3.56 35.00 -29.38
CA LEU A 502 4.47 33.88 -29.17
C LEU A 502 5.00 33.32 -30.51
N PHE A 503 4.16 33.26 -31.53
CA PHE A 503 4.55 32.83 -32.87
C PHE A 503 5.65 33.73 -33.46
N HIS A 504 5.46 35.05 -33.42
CA HIS A 504 6.49 35.99 -33.91
C HIS A 504 7.77 35.94 -33.06
N LEU A 505 7.63 35.83 -31.73
CA LEU A 505 8.76 35.74 -30.81
C LEU A 505 9.60 34.50 -31.09
N LEU A 506 8.99 33.32 -31.15
CA LEU A 506 9.70 32.06 -31.43
C LEU A 506 10.31 32.06 -32.82
N THR A 507 9.61 32.63 -33.81
CA THR A 507 10.13 32.78 -35.17
C THR A 507 11.39 33.64 -35.19
N GLU A 508 11.43 34.74 -34.44
CA GLU A 508 12.62 35.60 -34.35
C GLU A 508 13.74 34.94 -33.54
N ALA A 509 13.40 34.27 -32.43
CA ALA A 509 14.37 33.61 -31.56
C ALA A 509 15.11 32.45 -32.25
N LEU A 510 14.42 31.68 -33.10
CA LEU A 510 15.00 30.52 -33.78
C LEU A 510 15.89 30.89 -34.97
N LYS A 511 15.64 32.03 -35.63
CA LYS A 511 16.40 32.47 -36.81
C LYS A 511 17.89 32.75 -36.52
N GLY A 512 18.24 32.99 -35.26
CA GLY A 512 19.60 33.37 -34.85
C GLY A 512 20.50 32.22 -34.38
N GLY A 513 19.98 31.00 -34.25
CA GLY A 513 20.70 29.89 -33.62
C GLY A 513 20.97 28.69 -34.53
N VAL A 514 21.57 27.63 -33.96
CA VAL A 514 21.85 26.36 -34.67
C VAL A 514 20.59 25.64 -35.19
N LEU A 515 19.41 26.01 -34.70
CA LEU A 515 18.11 25.51 -35.15
C LEU A 515 17.44 26.42 -36.20
N ALA A 516 18.17 27.38 -36.77
CA ALA A 516 17.67 28.21 -37.87
C ALA A 516 17.19 27.33 -39.04
N GLY A 517 15.99 27.61 -39.54
CA GLY A 517 15.24 26.76 -40.48
C GLY A 517 14.05 26.06 -39.82
N SER A 518 14.11 25.76 -38.52
CA SER A 518 13.02 25.12 -37.78
C SER A 518 11.78 26.03 -37.63
N GLU A 519 11.94 27.35 -37.72
CA GLU A 519 10.82 28.30 -37.71
C GLU A 519 9.84 28.10 -38.86
N LYS A 520 10.28 27.48 -39.98
CA LYS A 520 9.42 27.18 -41.13
C LYS A 520 8.36 26.12 -40.82
N LYS A 521 8.62 25.25 -39.84
CA LYS A 521 7.68 24.23 -39.34
C LYS A 521 6.84 24.73 -38.16
N LEU A 522 7.11 25.94 -37.65
CA LEU A 522 6.26 26.56 -36.65
C LEU A 522 4.93 26.98 -37.29
N VAL A 523 3.82 26.57 -36.69
CA VAL A 523 2.48 27.02 -37.07
C VAL A 523 1.77 27.61 -35.86
N LEU A 524 0.80 28.49 -36.11
CA LEU A 524 0.09 29.20 -35.06
C LEU A 524 -0.58 28.25 -34.05
N GLU A 525 -1.01 27.07 -34.50
CA GLU A 525 -1.65 26.07 -33.64
C GLU A 525 -0.72 25.52 -32.55
N HIS A 526 0.58 25.38 -32.84
CA HIS A 526 1.58 25.03 -31.83
C HIS A 526 1.65 26.12 -30.75
N CYS A 527 1.65 27.39 -31.15
CA CYS A 527 1.69 28.52 -30.22
C CYS A 527 0.40 28.66 -29.40
N LYS A 528 -0.77 28.38 -29.99
CA LYS A 528 -2.03 28.32 -29.23
C LYS A 528 -1.95 27.27 -28.13
N SER A 529 -1.47 26.07 -28.49
CA SER A 529 -1.34 24.98 -27.53
C SER A 529 -0.33 25.28 -26.43
N LEU A 530 0.85 25.82 -26.77
CA LEU A 530 1.86 26.21 -25.77
C LEU A 530 1.31 27.27 -24.79
N VAL A 531 0.57 28.26 -25.29
CA VAL A 531 -0.05 29.29 -24.45
C VAL A 531 -1.12 28.67 -23.55
N VAL A 532 -2.09 27.94 -24.12
CA VAL A 532 -3.21 27.40 -23.34
C VAL A 532 -2.75 26.35 -22.32
N LEU A 533 -1.74 25.54 -22.65
CA LEU A 533 -1.19 24.54 -21.73
C LEU A 533 -0.35 25.12 -20.60
N THR A 534 0.10 26.37 -20.72
CA THR A 534 0.90 27.07 -19.70
C THR A 534 0.04 28.05 -18.89
N ASP A 535 -1.04 28.55 -19.48
CA ASP A 535 -1.94 29.52 -18.87
C ASP A 535 -2.63 28.94 -17.63
N SER A 536 -2.31 29.53 -16.48
CA SER A 536 -2.85 29.11 -15.18
C SER A 536 -4.19 29.78 -14.85
N GLN A 537 -4.58 30.80 -15.60
CA GLN A 537 -5.72 31.67 -15.33
C GLN A 537 -6.89 31.47 -16.31
N ASP A 538 -6.75 30.56 -17.28
CA ASP A 538 -7.73 30.28 -18.34
C ASP A 538 -8.15 31.52 -19.17
N ILE A 539 -7.23 32.47 -19.36
CA ILE A 539 -7.42 33.73 -20.13
C ILE A 539 -6.83 33.68 -21.55
N ALA A 540 -6.27 32.54 -21.94
CA ALA A 540 -5.55 32.25 -23.19
C ALA A 540 -4.39 33.22 -23.49
N GLN A 541 -3.72 33.71 -22.44
CA GLN A 541 -2.65 34.71 -22.50
C GLN A 541 -1.61 34.43 -21.42
N LEU A 542 -0.34 34.70 -21.71
CA LEU A 542 0.76 34.55 -20.74
C LEU A 542 1.24 35.91 -20.25
N ASN A 543 1.38 36.06 -18.94
CA ASN A 543 2.21 37.13 -18.37
C ASN A 543 3.70 36.79 -18.45
N TRP A 544 4.59 37.71 -18.05
CA TRP A 544 6.04 37.48 -18.09
C TRP A 544 6.47 36.26 -17.27
N THR A 545 5.91 36.06 -16.08
CA THR A 545 6.27 34.94 -15.19
C THR A 545 5.90 33.60 -15.81
N GLU A 546 4.69 33.49 -16.36
CA GLU A 546 4.23 32.27 -17.05
C GLU A 546 5.04 32.01 -18.32
N PHE A 547 5.34 33.05 -19.09
CA PHE A 547 6.21 32.94 -20.26
C PHE A 547 7.62 32.51 -19.89
N GLN A 548 8.17 33.01 -18.78
CA GLN A 548 9.50 32.62 -18.31
C GLN A 548 9.52 31.12 -17.96
N GLY A 549 8.49 30.62 -17.28
CA GLY A 549 8.33 29.18 -17.02
C GLY A 549 8.25 28.35 -18.30
N LEU A 550 7.46 28.78 -19.28
CA LEU A 550 7.42 28.16 -20.61
C LEU A 550 8.79 28.16 -21.30
N TRP A 551 9.49 29.29 -21.25
CA TRP A 551 10.80 29.46 -21.87
C TRP A 551 11.86 28.54 -21.25
N ASP A 552 11.83 28.38 -19.93
CA ASP A 552 12.72 27.47 -19.22
C ASP A 552 12.49 26.01 -19.61
N LYS A 553 11.22 25.59 -19.80
CA LYS A 553 10.89 24.27 -20.36
C LYS A 553 11.41 24.11 -21.79
N ILE A 554 11.19 25.11 -22.65
CA ILE A 554 11.68 25.08 -24.04
C ILE A 554 13.21 24.93 -24.07
N LYS A 555 13.96 25.67 -23.26
CA LYS A 555 15.42 25.51 -23.17
C LYS A 555 15.83 24.10 -22.77
N ARG A 556 15.22 23.55 -21.71
CA ARG A 556 15.50 22.20 -21.22
C ARG A 556 15.24 21.14 -22.30
N TRP A 557 14.10 21.20 -22.97
CA TRP A 557 13.77 20.25 -24.04
C TRP A 557 14.66 20.45 -25.27
N THR A 558 15.12 21.68 -25.52
CA THR A 558 16.08 21.96 -26.59
C THR A 558 17.44 21.36 -26.31
N ASP A 559 17.91 21.40 -25.07
CA ASP A 559 19.14 20.71 -24.66
C ASP A 559 19.04 19.21 -24.93
N ILE A 560 17.92 18.60 -24.54
CA ILE A 560 17.66 17.18 -24.81
C ILE A 560 17.65 16.92 -26.31
N PHE A 561 16.87 17.69 -27.07
CA PHE A 561 16.78 17.54 -28.52
C PHE A 561 18.15 17.57 -29.19
N LEU A 562 18.99 18.56 -28.86
CA LEU A 562 20.33 18.72 -29.44
C LEU A 562 21.31 17.61 -29.06
N VAL A 563 21.12 16.96 -27.91
CA VAL A 563 21.92 15.79 -27.51
C VAL A 563 21.57 14.56 -28.35
N PHE A 564 20.31 14.41 -28.74
CA PHE A 564 19.83 13.26 -29.50
C PHE A 564 19.85 13.48 -31.03
N ASP A 565 19.76 14.72 -31.51
CA ASP A 565 19.96 15.10 -32.93
C ASP A 565 21.46 15.07 -33.31
N LYS A 566 22.06 13.88 -33.23
CA LYS A 566 23.52 13.69 -33.45
C LYS A 566 23.95 14.02 -34.87
N ASN A 567 23.06 13.80 -35.83
CA ASN A 567 23.27 14.08 -37.24
C ASN A 567 23.00 15.56 -37.61
N LYS A 568 22.51 16.37 -36.66
CA LYS A 568 22.20 17.80 -36.81
C LYS A 568 21.21 18.06 -37.95
N THR A 569 20.26 17.16 -38.13
CA THR A 569 19.24 17.24 -39.19
C THR A 569 18.06 18.11 -38.78
N GLN A 570 18.02 18.61 -37.54
CA GLN A 570 16.88 19.29 -36.93
C GLN A 570 15.63 18.39 -36.84
N HIS A 571 15.84 17.08 -36.91
CA HIS A 571 14.83 16.04 -36.81
C HIS A 571 15.37 14.91 -35.92
N LEU A 572 14.50 14.34 -35.10
CA LEU A 572 14.79 13.10 -34.38
C LEU A 572 14.21 11.93 -35.15
N GLU A 573 15.01 10.89 -35.37
CA GLU A 573 14.49 9.63 -35.90
C GLU A 573 13.63 8.94 -34.84
N TYR A 574 12.58 8.23 -35.25
CA TYR A 574 11.65 7.57 -34.32
C TYR A 574 12.32 6.73 -33.20
N PRO A 575 13.42 5.98 -33.45
CA PRO A 575 14.14 5.27 -32.38
C PRO A 575 14.79 6.19 -31.33
N GLU A 576 15.19 7.40 -31.71
CA GLU A 576 15.82 8.39 -30.84
C GLU A 576 14.80 9.09 -29.95
N VAL A 577 13.55 9.21 -30.41
CA VAL A 577 12.46 9.86 -29.67
C VAL A 577 12.22 9.20 -28.32
N GLY A 578 12.21 7.86 -28.27
CA GLY A 578 12.05 7.14 -27.00
C GLY A 578 13.14 7.49 -25.98
N LEU A 579 14.40 7.55 -26.42
CA LEU A 579 15.53 7.91 -25.57
C LEU A 579 15.47 9.39 -25.12
N ALA A 580 15.03 10.29 -26.01
CA ALA A 580 14.83 11.70 -25.68
C ALA A 580 13.71 11.91 -24.65
N LEU A 581 12.61 11.16 -24.76
CA LEU A 581 11.51 11.17 -23.78
C LEU A 581 11.97 10.63 -22.42
N GLU A 582 12.72 9.52 -22.40
CA GLU A 582 13.30 8.96 -21.17
C GLU A 582 14.27 9.94 -20.50
N ALA A 583 15.12 10.63 -21.29
CA ALA A 583 16.01 11.67 -20.79
C ALA A 583 15.25 12.89 -20.22
N ALA A 584 14.04 13.15 -20.70
CA ALA A 584 13.15 14.15 -20.14
C ALA A 584 12.44 13.70 -18.84
N GLY A 585 12.61 12.43 -18.44
CA GLY A 585 11.95 11.84 -17.27
C GLY A 585 10.55 11.31 -17.56
N ILE A 586 10.20 11.08 -18.83
CA ILE A 586 8.91 10.52 -19.22
C ILE A 586 9.06 9.01 -19.42
N PRO A 587 8.28 8.17 -18.72
CA PRO A 587 8.31 6.72 -18.93
C PRO A 587 7.71 6.38 -20.29
N VAL A 588 8.42 5.55 -21.06
CA VAL A 588 8.02 5.19 -22.42
C VAL A 588 7.79 3.68 -22.52
N ASP A 589 6.52 3.29 -22.63
CA ASP A 589 6.12 1.92 -22.97
C ASP A 589 5.76 1.81 -24.47
N ASP A 590 5.46 0.59 -24.94
CA ASP A 590 5.11 0.35 -26.34
C ASP A 590 3.85 1.10 -26.78
N PHE A 591 2.93 1.38 -25.84
CA PHE A 591 1.72 2.14 -26.10
C PHE A 591 2.04 3.62 -26.38
N VAL A 592 2.86 4.25 -25.54
CA VAL A 592 3.32 5.63 -25.74
C VAL A 592 4.10 5.74 -27.06
N LYS A 593 4.99 4.77 -27.36
CA LYS A 593 5.72 4.75 -28.64
C LYS A 593 4.77 4.75 -29.83
N GLN A 594 3.78 3.85 -29.83
CA GLN A 594 2.78 3.78 -30.91
C GLN A 594 2.00 5.09 -31.07
N LEU A 595 1.55 5.71 -29.98
CA LEU A 595 0.85 7.00 -30.05
C LEU A 595 1.74 8.10 -30.64
N VAL A 596 3.01 8.16 -30.22
CA VAL A 596 3.99 9.10 -30.76
C VAL A 596 4.19 8.88 -32.26
N GLY A 597 4.40 7.63 -32.66
CA GLY A 597 4.63 7.23 -34.05
C GLY A 597 3.41 7.35 -34.98
N LEU A 598 2.20 7.44 -34.44
CA LEU A 598 0.98 7.65 -35.24
C LEU A 598 0.62 9.14 -35.38
N ARG A 599 0.96 9.96 -34.37
CA ARG A 599 0.43 11.33 -34.25
C ARG A 599 1.44 12.43 -34.49
N TYR A 600 2.72 12.20 -34.15
CA TYR A 600 3.73 13.25 -34.05
C TYR A 600 4.90 13.06 -35.01
N THR A 601 4.99 11.91 -35.67
CA THR A 601 5.96 11.67 -36.74
C THR A 601 5.47 12.19 -38.09
N GLU A 602 6.43 12.58 -38.91
CA GLU A 602 6.27 12.89 -40.33
C GLU A 602 6.23 11.57 -41.15
N PRO A 603 5.88 11.60 -42.45
CA PRO A 603 5.81 10.40 -43.29
C PRO A 603 7.11 9.59 -43.37
N ASP A 604 8.25 10.20 -43.07
CA ASP A 604 9.58 9.57 -43.03
C ASP A 604 9.95 9.01 -41.64
N MET A 605 8.99 8.93 -40.71
CA MET A 605 9.18 8.48 -39.32
C MET A 605 10.17 9.35 -38.52
N THR A 606 10.26 10.64 -38.85
CA THR A 606 11.01 11.62 -38.06
C THR A 606 10.11 12.59 -37.31
N ILE A 607 10.61 13.23 -36.25
CA ILE A 607 9.93 14.31 -35.54
C ILE A 607 10.79 15.57 -35.65
N SER A 608 10.23 16.63 -36.22
CA SER A 608 10.91 17.94 -36.27
C SER A 608 11.07 18.55 -34.88
N TYR A 609 12.04 19.45 -34.71
CA TYR A 609 12.23 20.19 -33.44
C TYR A 609 10.94 20.80 -32.88
N ILE A 610 10.14 21.48 -33.72
CA ILE A 610 8.87 22.07 -33.28
C ILE A 610 7.84 20.99 -32.90
N GLY A 611 7.79 19.90 -33.66
CA GLY A 611 6.95 18.74 -33.32
C GLY A 611 7.33 18.12 -31.98
N PHE A 612 8.63 18.06 -31.68
CA PHE A 612 9.16 17.56 -30.41
C PHE A 612 8.76 18.46 -29.23
N LEU A 613 8.91 19.79 -29.34
CA LEU A 613 8.45 20.72 -28.29
C LEU A 613 6.95 20.59 -28.02
N TYR A 614 6.15 20.43 -29.07
CA TYR A 614 4.71 20.25 -28.96
C TYR A 614 4.35 18.92 -28.28
N LEU A 615 5.01 17.83 -28.67
CA LEU A 615 4.87 16.52 -28.03
C LEU A 615 5.20 16.60 -26.53
N MET A 616 6.34 17.19 -26.18
CA MET A 616 6.79 17.35 -24.80
C MET A 616 5.78 18.11 -23.95
N MET A 617 5.27 19.24 -24.46
CA MET A 617 4.27 20.03 -23.74
C MET A 617 2.98 19.25 -23.51
N LYS A 618 2.43 18.60 -24.55
CA LYS A 618 1.20 17.81 -24.42
C LYS A 618 1.38 16.66 -23.43
N LEU A 619 2.49 15.92 -23.54
CA LEU A 619 2.73 14.74 -22.72
C LEU A 619 2.95 15.09 -21.25
N GLU A 620 3.77 16.11 -20.95
CA GLU A 620 4.00 16.59 -19.58
C GLU A 620 2.70 17.08 -18.93
N THR A 621 1.91 17.89 -19.63
CA THR A 621 0.65 18.41 -19.08
C THR A 621 -0.39 17.31 -18.86
N MET A 622 -0.52 16.36 -19.79
CA MET A 622 -1.46 15.24 -19.64
C MET A 622 -1.08 14.32 -18.47
N ILE A 623 0.21 14.00 -18.32
CA ILE A 623 0.73 13.22 -17.19
C ILE A 623 0.48 13.96 -15.87
N TYR A 624 0.82 15.25 -15.81
CA TYR A 624 0.60 16.07 -14.63
C TYR A 624 -0.89 16.10 -14.22
N LYS A 625 -1.80 16.34 -15.16
CA LYS A 625 -3.25 16.35 -14.88
C LYS A 625 -3.77 14.99 -14.48
N PHE A 626 -3.28 13.91 -15.09
CA PHE A 626 -3.64 12.56 -14.68
C PHE A 626 -3.27 12.32 -13.21
N HIS A 627 -2.04 12.66 -12.80
CA HIS A 627 -1.61 12.50 -11.41
C HIS A 627 -2.36 13.42 -10.44
N LEU A 628 -2.74 14.64 -10.86
CA LEU A 628 -3.61 15.50 -10.05
C LEU A 628 -4.97 14.86 -9.77
N HIS A 629 -5.52 14.10 -10.74
CA HIS A 629 -6.80 13.41 -10.58
C HIS A 629 -6.66 12.01 -9.95
N ASP A 630 -5.52 11.34 -10.07
CA ASP A 630 -5.23 10.03 -9.45
C ASP A 630 -4.58 10.18 -8.07
N VAL A 631 -5.26 10.90 -7.17
CA VAL A 631 -4.78 11.18 -5.80
C VAL A 631 -4.51 9.89 -5.00
N VAL A 632 -5.17 8.79 -5.38
CA VAL A 632 -5.10 7.50 -4.66
C VAL A 632 -4.06 6.54 -5.28
N GLY A 633 -3.53 6.83 -6.47
CA GLY A 633 -2.57 5.97 -7.17
C GLY A 633 -3.20 4.66 -7.67
N LYS A 634 -4.46 4.70 -8.12
CA LYS A 634 -5.15 3.53 -8.69
C LYS A 634 -4.72 3.26 -10.14
N GLY A 635 -4.03 4.20 -10.78
CA GLY A 635 -3.73 4.16 -12.22
C GLY A 635 -4.99 4.30 -13.07
N ALA A 636 -6.04 4.92 -12.52
CA ALA A 636 -7.28 5.23 -13.21
C ALA A 636 -7.94 6.46 -12.56
N ILE A 637 -8.49 7.36 -13.37
CA ILE A 637 -9.16 8.58 -12.92
C ILE A 637 -10.65 8.54 -13.29
N SER A 638 -11.51 9.08 -12.43
CA SER A 638 -12.92 9.30 -12.73
C SER A 638 -13.17 10.78 -12.98
N VAL A 639 -13.53 11.11 -14.22
CA VAL A 639 -13.83 12.49 -14.64
C VAL A 639 -15.25 12.55 -15.21
N ASN A 640 -15.95 13.65 -14.95
CA ASN A 640 -17.26 13.88 -15.56
C ASN A 640 -17.11 14.39 -17.01
N TYR A 641 -18.21 14.40 -17.76
CA TYR A 641 -18.21 14.83 -19.17
C TYR A 641 -17.58 16.21 -19.40
N LYS A 642 -17.87 17.20 -18.53
CA LYS A 642 -17.31 18.56 -18.68
C LYS A 642 -15.81 18.59 -18.41
N GLN A 643 -15.36 17.86 -17.39
CA GLN A 643 -13.93 17.72 -17.06
C GLN A 643 -13.19 17.01 -18.20
N TRP A 644 -13.77 15.95 -18.76
CA TRP A 644 -13.21 15.24 -19.91
C TRP A 644 -13.05 16.14 -21.14
N LEU A 645 -14.10 16.90 -21.49
CA LEU A 645 -14.02 17.84 -22.61
C LEU A 645 -12.98 18.94 -22.35
N HIS A 646 -12.94 19.48 -21.15
CA HIS A 646 -11.93 20.48 -20.78
C HIS A 646 -10.51 19.91 -20.92
N MET A 647 -10.28 18.68 -20.45
CA MET A 647 -8.99 18.00 -20.53
C MET A 647 -8.56 17.65 -21.97
N THR A 648 -9.49 17.48 -22.91
CA THR A 648 -9.17 16.97 -24.25
C THR A 648 -9.26 18.01 -25.37
N MET A 649 -10.09 19.04 -25.19
CA MET A 649 -10.30 20.09 -26.20
C MET A 649 -9.51 21.36 -25.90
N TYR A 650 -9.47 21.77 -24.63
CA TYR A 650 -8.78 23.00 -24.22
C TYR A 650 -7.31 22.70 -23.89
N ASN A 651 -7.08 21.59 -23.19
CA ASN A 651 -5.74 21.05 -22.93
C ASN A 651 -5.33 20.04 -23.99
#